data_AF-A0A5D2ZP15-F1
#
_entry.id   AF-A0A5D2ZP15-F1
#
_cell.length_a   1.000
_cell.length_b   1.000
_cell.length_c   1.000
_cell.angle_alpha   90.00
_cell.angle_beta   90.00
_cell.angle_gamma   90.00
#
_symmetry.space_group_name_H-M   'P 1'
#
loop_
_entity.id
_entity.type
_entity.pdbx_description
1 polymer ?
#
loop_
_entity_poly.entity_id
_entity_poly.type
_entity_poly.pdbx_seq_one_letter_code
_entity_poly.pdbx_strand_id
1 'polypeptide(L)'
;MEFAELREAIEKMKVVDSHAHSIVPLDSSFGFINSLSEATGDALSFAPYSLSFKRNLREIAEFYGTESSLDAVEQYRRLSGLQAISSKCFKAAGISTILIDDGLKLDKKHDIQWHKNFVPFVGSILRIESLAEEILNGEMPDGSTWTLDAFTETFLKSLRSVANEIVGLKSIAAYRSGLEINPHVTREDAEIGLSEVLQRGKPVRITNKSLIDHIFIHGLEVARQFDLPLQLHTGFGDKDLDLQLANPVHLRTLLEDKRFSGCRIVLLHASYPFSKEASYLASIYPQVYLDFGLAIPKLSFHGMISSVKELLELAPIKKVMFSTDAVATPETYYLGAKRAREVVFSVLRDSCIDHDLSITGAIEASKDIFAQTAIQLYKINIGKELVGLKASKSPSYVIGTNVPEHSVSFVRILWADASGQHRCRVVPKKRFNDVVRKNGVGLTFACMAMSSAVDGPADETNLTGTGEIRLMPDLSTWREIPWKKQEEMVLADMHLKPGDAWEYCPREALRRVSKVLKDEFNLVMNAGFENEFYLLKKLEREGKEEWVPIDSKPYCSSSGFDAISTLFQEIVAALNSLNVAVEQMHAEAGNGQYEMALGYTACTYAADNLIFTREAVRAIANKHGLLATFVPKYALDDIGSGSHVHLSLWQNGQNVFQASDASSQHGMSKVGEEFMAGVLYHLPSILAFTAPLPNSYDRIQPNTWSGAYQ
;
A
#
# COMPACT_ATOMS: atom_id res chain seq x y z
N MET A 1 25.12 -3.79 -4.87
CA MET A 1 25.51 -2.44 -4.40
C MET A 1 24.33 -1.46 -4.36
N GLU A 2 23.34 -1.55 -5.26
CA GLU A 2 22.24 -0.56 -5.39
C GLU A 2 21.38 -0.33 -4.11
N PHE A 3 21.18 -1.34 -3.27
CA PHE A 3 20.44 -1.21 -2.00
C PHE A 3 21.33 -1.40 -0.76
N ALA A 4 22.63 -1.17 -0.89
CA ALA A 4 23.58 -1.36 0.21
C ALA A 4 23.25 -0.45 1.40
N GLU A 5 22.82 0.79 1.15
CA GLU A 5 22.45 1.74 2.22
C GLU A 5 21.20 1.28 2.99
N LEU A 6 20.14 0.85 2.30
CA LEU A 6 18.94 0.29 2.94
C LEU A 6 19.30 -0.96 3.76
N ARG A 7 20.10 -1.87 3.19
CA ARG A 7 20.56 -3.07 3.86
C ARG A 7 21.34 -2.73 5.12
N GLU A 8 22.32 -1.85 5.01
CA GLU A 8 23.17 -1.41 6.12
C GLU A 8 22.36 -0.73 7.22
N ALA A 9 21.39 0.13 6.85
CA ALA A 9 20.49 0.78 7.78
C ALA A 9 19.65 -0.24 8.55
N ILE A 10 19.02 -1.20 7.86
CA ILE A 10 18.23 -2.26 8.48
C ILE A 10 19.10 -3.18 9.35
N GLU A 11 20.30 -3.55 8.92
CA GLU A 11 21.18 -4.44 9.67
C GLU A 11 21.72 -3.80 10.96
N LYS A 12 21.99 -2.49 10.96
CA LYS A 12 22.54 -1.77 12.13
C LYS A 12 21.48 -1.29 13.13
N MET A 13 20.21 -1.28 12.74
CA MET A 13 19.15 -0.68 13.53
C MET A 13 18.90 -1.42 14.85
N LYS A 14 18.71 -0.67 15.94
CA LYS A 14 18.17 -1.23 17.18
C LYS A 14 16.65 -1.33 17.08
N VAL A 15 16.09 -2.46 17.50
CA VAL A 15 14.67 -2.78 17.29
C VAL A 15 13.91 -2.84 18.62
N VAL A 16 12.63 -2.51 18.57
CA VAL A 16 11.66 -2.67 19.65
C VAL A 16 10.84 -3.90 19.34
N ASP A 17 11.03 -4.94 20.13
CA ASP A 17 10.24 -6.16 20.04
C ASP A 17 8.93 -5.94 20.80
N SER A 18 7.85 -5.61 20.07
CA SER A 18 6.59 -5.18 20.69
C SER A 18 5.75 -6.30 21.29
N HIS A 19 6.12 -7.58 21.08
CA HIS A 19 5.45 -8.72 21.67
C HIS A 19 6.36 -9.95 21.73
N ALA A 20 6.58 -10.48 22.93
CA ALA A 20 7.33 -11.71 23.17
C ALA A 20 6.93 -12.36 24.50
N HIS A 21 7.55 -13.49 24.84
CA HIS A 21 7.30 -14.26 26.07
C HIS A 21 8.58 -14.58 26.83
N SER A 22 8.45 -14.82 28.14
CA SER A 22 9.59 -15.12 29.00
C SER A 22 10.42 -16.33 28.54
N ILE A 23 11.72 -16.26 28.81
CA ILE A 23 12.67 -17.35 28.61
C ILE A 23 12.55 -18.36 29.76
N VAL A 24 12.72 -19.64 29.46
CA VAL A 24 12.70 -20.72 30.43
C VAL A 24 14.13 -21.16 30.81
N PRO A 25 14.34 -21.65 32.04
CA PRO A 25 15.55 -22.37 32.42
C PRO A 25 15.87 -23.57 31.51
N LEU A 26 17.14 -23.96 31.40
CA LEU A 26 17.55 -25.10 30.55
C LEU A 26 16.97 -26.46 31.00
N ASP A 27 16.48 -26.56 32.24
CA ASP A 27 15.85 -27.74 32.83
C ASP A 27 14.31 -27.65 32.84
N SER A 28 13.73 -26.77 32.02
CA SER A 28 12.29 -26.73 31.74
C SER A 28 11.84 -27.95 30.94
N SER A 29 10.60 -28.39 31.15
CA SER A 29 9.94 -29.41 30.33
C SER A 29 9.54 -28.88 28.94
N PHE A 30 9.56 -27.57 28.74
CA PHE A 30 9.42 -26.95 27.43
C PHE A 30 10.72 -27.13 26.63
N GLY A 31 10.75 -28.21 25.86
CA GLY A 31 11.93 -28.60 25.07
C GLY A 31 12.32 -27.56 24.02
N PHE A 32 13.59 -27.59 23.59
CA PHE A 32 14.09 -26.70 22.55
C PHE A 32 13.30 -26.84 21.24
N ILE A 33 12.95 -28.08 20.89
CA ILE A 33 12.10 -28.39 19.73
C ILE A 33 10.74 -27.67 19.77
N ASN A 34 10.13 -27.53 20.96
CA ASN A 34 8.85 -26.84 21.15
C ASN A 34 8.96 -25.35 20.83
N SER A 35 10.11 -24.72 21.09
CA SER A 35 10.30 -23.29 20.76
C SER A 35 10.30 -23.01 19.25
N LEU A 36 10.49 -24.04 18.42
CA LEU A 36 10.54 -23.92 16.96
C LEU A 36 9.24 -24.38 16.26
N SER A 37 8.20 -24.77 17.00
CA SER A 37 6.96 -25.31 16.45
C SER A 37 5.74 -25.00 17.34
N GLU A 38 4.59 -24.71 16.74
CA GLU A 38 3.31 -24.68 17.48
C GLU A 38 2.74 -26.09 17.72
N ALA A 39 3.33 -27.12 17.09
CA ALA A 39 2.84 -28.48 17.23
C ALA A 39 3.09 -29.03 18.65
N THR A 40 2.13 -29.80 19.16
CA THR A 40 2.24 -30.51 20.44
C THR A 40 1.87 -31.97 20.27
N GLY A 41 2.23 -32.83 21.23
CA GLY A 41 1.97 -34.26 21.17
C GLY A 41 2.62 -34.93 19.95
N ASP A 42 1.95 -35.92 19.36
CA ASP A 42 2.49 -36.70 18.25
C ASP A 42 2.85 -35.85 17.01
N ALA A 43 2.11 -34.76 16.79
CA ALA A 43 2.38 -33.83 15.69
C ALA A 43 3.77 -33.16 15.79
N LEU A 44 4.30 -32.99 17.01
CA LEU A 44 5.63 -32.41 17.22
C LEU A 44 6.75 -33.28 16.63
N SER A 45 6.57 -34.60 16.57
CA SER A 45 7.53 -35.51 15.94
C SER A 45 7.75 -35.23 14.45
N PHE A 46 6.77 -34.58 13.80
CA PHE A 46 6.84 -34.17 12.40
C PHE A 46 7.45 -32.77 12.20
N ALA A 47 7.57 -31.96 13.26
CA ALA A 47 8.11 -30.61 13.17
C ALA A 47 9.51 -30.55 12.52
N PRO A 48 10.45 -31.47 12.79
CA PRO A 48 11.77 -31.50 12.14
C PRO A 48 11.76 -31.64 10.62
N TYR A 49 10.65 -32.09 10.03
CA TYR A 49 10.50 -32.24 8.58
C TYR A 49 9.98 -30.96 7.90
N SER A 50 9.54 -29.96 8.66
CA SER A 50 9.05 -28.68 8.11
C SER A 50 10.19 -27.80 7.58
N LEU A 51 9.88 -26.97 6.57
CA LEU A 51 10.85 -26.02 5.99
C LEU A 51 11.37 -25.01 7.02
N SER A 52 10.48 -24.51 7.88
CA SER A 52 10.82 -23.54 8.91
C SER A 52 11.77 -24.14 9.94
N PHE A 53 11.48 -25.33 10.43
CA PHE A 53 12.34 -26.02 11.39
C PHE A 53 13.74 -26.27 10.82
N LYS A 54 13.86 -26.86 9.63
CA LYS A 54 15.16 -27.14 9.02
C LYS A 54 15.98 -25.88 8.79
N ARG A 55 15.34 -24.80 8.31
CA ARG A 55 16.00 -23.50 8.13
C ARG A 55 16.49 -22.92 9.45
N ASN A 56 15.63 -22.94 10.47
CA ASN A 56 15.90 -22.33 11.78
C ASN A 56 16.98 -23.12 12.53
N LEU A 57 16.94 -24.45 12.48
CA LEU A 57 17.98 -25.30 13.08
C LEU A 57 19.35 -25.07 12.42
N ARG A 58 19.41 -25.03 11.08
CA ARG A 58 20.65 -24.76 10.35
C ARG A 58 21.23 -23.39 10.70
N GLU A 59 20.38 -22.38 10.81
CA GLU A 59 20.77 -21.02 11.19
C GLU A 59 21.35 -20.96 12.61
N ILE A 60 20.73 -21.65 13.58
CA ILE A 60 21.23 -21.71 14.95
C ILE A 60 22.54 -22.50 15.01
N ALA A 61 22.64 -23.63 14.31
CA ALA A 61 23.85 -24.44 14.26
C ALA A 61 25.03 -23.66 13.67
N GLU A 62 24.82 -22.94 12.57
CA GLU A 62 25.83 -22.05 11.98
C GLU A 62 26.23 -20.93 12.96
N PHE A 63 25.26 -20.32 13.63
CA PHE A 63 25.51 -19.28 14.64
C PHE A 63 26.30 -19.78 15.85
N TYR A 64 26.16 -21.06 16.21
CA TYR A 64 26.90 -21.70 17.29
C TYR A 64 28.20 -22.38 16.85
N GLY A 65 28.40 -22.59 15.54
CA GLY A 65 29.53 -23.35 15.02
C GLY A 65 29.41 -24.85 15.31
N THR A 66 28.18 -25.39 15.33
CA THR A 66 27.90 -26.82 15.57
C THR A 66 27.45 -27.52 14.30
N GLU A 67 27.35 -28.85 14.36
CA GLU A 67 26.63 -29.61 13.35
C GLU A 67 25.15 -29.21 13.32
N SER A 68 24.52 -29.30 12.13
CA SER A 68 23.11 -28.95 11.92
C SER A 68 22.16 -30.07 12.39
N SER A 69 22.23 -30.42 13.68
CA SER A 69 21.39 -31.40 14.35
C SER A 69 20.85 -30.85 15.67
N LEU A 70 19.69 -31.36 16.12
CA LEU A 70 19.11 -30.96 17.40
C LEU A 70 20.04 -31.30 18.56
N ASP A 71 20.63 -32.50 18.55
CA ASP A 71 21.52 -32.97 19.60
C ASP A 71 22.76 -32.08 19.75
N ALA A 72 23.38 -31.67 18.64
CA ALA A 72 24.57 -30.81 18.68
C ALA A 72 24.23 -29.41 19.21
N VAL A 73 23.10 -28.84 18.78
CA VAL A 73 22.63 -27.54 19.28
C VAL A 73 22.26 -27.63 20.76
N GLU A 74 21.54 -28.66 21.19
CA GLU A 74 21.20 -28.86 22.60
C GLU A 74 22.43 -29.09 23.47
N GLN A 75 23.42 -29.85 22.99
CA GLN A 75 24.68 -30.04 23.69
C GLN A 75 25.43 -28.71 23.86
N TYR A 76 25.51 -27.90 22.80
CA TYR A 76 26.06 -26.54 22.90
C TYR A 76 25.30 -25.70 23.91
N ARG A 77 23.97 -25.78 23.93
CA ARG A 77 23.13 -25.05 24.89
C ARG A 77 23.45 -25.45 26.34
N ARG A 78 23.59 -26.74 26.60
CA ARG A 78 23.95 -27.27 27.93
C ARG A 78 25.36 -26.84 28.36
N LEU A 79 26.33 -26.90 27.46
CA LEU A 79 27.73 -26.56 27.76
C LEU A 79 27.96 -25.05 27.94
N SER A 80 27.27 -24.22 27.16
CA SER A 80 27.45 -22.76 27.20
C SER A 80 26.70 -22.11 28.35
N GLY A 81 25.55 -22.68 28.74
CA GLY A 81 24.67 -22.12 29.78
C GLY A 81 23.79 -20.97 29.28
N LEU A 82 22.62 -20.83 29.92
CA LEU A 82 21.56 -19.92 29.46
C LEU A 82 21.99 -18.46 29.39
N GLN A 83 22.77 -17.99 30.36
CA GLN A 83 23.22 -16.59 30.43
C GLN A 83 24.09 -16.22 29.22
N ALA A 84 25.05 -17.07 28.87
CA ALA A 84 25.97 -16.83 27.77
C ALA A 84 25.23 -16.88 26.42
N ILE A 85 24.33 -17.84 26.26
CA ILE A 85 23.51 -18.00 25.07
C ILE A 85 22.57 -16.79 24.89
N SER A 86 21.91 -16.36 25.97
CA SER A 86 21.02 -15.20 25.93
C SER A 86 21.79 -13.94 25.55
N SER A 87 22.95 -13.69 26.18
CA SER A 87 23.82 -12.57 25.82
C SER A 87 24.22 -12.61 24.35
N LYS A 88 24.60 -13.78 23.83
CA LYS A 88 24.97 -13.98 22.43
C LYS A 88 23.78 -13.71 21.48
N CYS A 89 22.60 -14.25 21.77
CA CYS A 89 21.40 -14.10 20.95
C CYS A 89 20.87 -12.65 20.94
N PHE A 90 20.68 -12.03 22.10
CA PHE A 90 20.17 -10.66 22.18
C PHE A 90 21.13 -9.63 21.56
N LYS A 91 22.45 -9.84 21.74
CA LYS A 91 23.46 -9.00 21.09
C LYS A 91 23.37 -9.10 19.57
N ALA A 92 23.21 -10.30 19.02
CA ALA A 92 23.06 -10.52 17.57
C ALA A 92 21.71 -10.02 17.04
N ALA A 93 20.63 -10.15 17.82
CA ALA A 93 19.30 -9.68 17.46
C ALA A 93 19.24 -8.14 17.37
N GLY A 94 20.06 -7.44 18.16
CA GLY A 94 20.09 -5.98 18.18
C GLY A 94 18.83 -5.36 18.79
N ILE A 95 18.19 -6.06 19.74
CA ILE A 95 16.99 -5.60 20.40
C ILE A 95 17.35 -4.58 21.49
N SER A 96 16.69 -3.43 21.51
CA SER A 96 16.84 -2.40 22.55
C SER A 96 15.70 -2.38 23.56
N THR A 97 14.55 -2.93 23.19
CA THR A 97 13.36 -2.97 24.03
C THR A 97 12.58 -4.23 23.74
N ILE A 98 12.09 -4.90 24.77
CA ILE A 98 11.14 -6.01 24.65
C ILE A 98 9.89 -5.72 25.47
N LEU A 99 8.73 -6.06 24.94
CA LEU A 99 7.46 -6.05 25.66
C LEU A 99 7.02 -7.50 25.85
N ILE A 100 6.98 -7.96 27.11
CA ILE A 100 6.72 -9.36 27.44
C ILE A 100 5.27 -9.52 27.87
N ASP A 101 4.54 -10.38 27.18
CA ASP A 101 3.28 -10.96 27.67
C ASP A 101 3.60 -11.97 28.76
N ASP A 102 3.35 -11.56 30.00
CA ASP A 102 3.66 -12.31 31.21
C ASP A 102 2.58 -13.35 31.57
N GLY A 103 1.48 -13.39 30.83
CA GLY A 103 0.35 -14.27 31.09
C GLY A 103 0.44 -15.65 30.47
N LEU A 104 1.45 -15.94 29.64
CA LEU A 104 1.69 -17.28 29.12
C LEU A 104 2.12 -18.23 30.24
N LYS A 105 1.38 -19.33 30.40
CA LYS A 105 1.68 -20.39 31.37
C LYS A 105 2.74 -21.34 30.78
N LEU A 106 3.89 -21.40 31.43
CA LEU A 106 5.00 -22.31 31.14
C LEU A 106 5.32 -23.06 32.45
N ASP A 107 5.92 -24.24 32.36
CA ASP A 107 6.28 -25.04 33.55
C ASP A 107 7.28 -24.30 34.45
N LYS A 108 8.20 -23.57 33.83
CA LYS A 108 9.16 -22.67 34.45
C LYS A 108 9.33 -21.45 33.54
N LYS A 109 9.58 -20.28 34.11
CA LYS A 109 9.99 -19.09 33.35
C LYS A 109 10.77 -18.13 34.23
N HIS A 110 11.66 -17.38 33.63
CA HIS A 110 12.30 -16.26 34.30
C HIS A 110 11.31 -15.09 34.43
N ASP A 111 11.44 -14.37 35.56
CA ASP A 111 10.78 -13.09 35.76
C ASP A 111 11.15 -12.12 34.64
N ILE A 112 10.21 -11.26 34.21
CA ILE A 112 10.44 -10.35 33.09
C ILE A 112 11.64 -9.41 33.34
N GLN A 113 11.93 -9.06 34.60
CA GLN A 113 13.07 -8.20 34.95
C GLN A 113 14.40 -8.90 34.70
N TRP A 114 14.45 -10.24 34.66
CA TRP A 114 15.66 -10.98 34.30
C TRP A 114 16.17 -10.61 32.92
N HIS A 115 15.27 -10.27 31.98
CA HIS A 115 15.65 -9.90 30.62
C HIS A 115 16.35 -8.53 30.54
N LYS A 116 16.28 -7.69 31.57
CA LYS A 116 17.07 -6.43 31.66
C LYS A 116 18.57 -6.67 31.66
N ASN A 117 19.02 -7.90 31.93
CA ASN A 117 20.42 -8.30 31.77
C ASN A 117 20.90 -8.26 30.31
N PHE A 118 19.98 -8.25 29.34
CA PHE A 118 20.30 -8.36 27.91
C PHE A 118 19.78 -7.19 27.07
N VAL A 119 18.73 -6.50 27.52
CA VAL A 119 18.14 -5.35 26.83
C VAL A 119 17.96 -4.15 27.77
N PRO A 120 18.13 -2.91 27.28
CA PRO A 120 17.98 -1.71 28.10
C PRO A 120 16.60 -1.50 28.73
N PHE A 121 15.52 -1.92 28.06
CA PHE A 121 14.15 -1.74 28.55
C PHE A 121 13.33 -3.02 28.39
N VAL A 122 12.55 -3.34 29.42
CA VAL A 122 11.56 -4.42 29.42
C VAL A 122 10.24 -3.83 29.93
N GLY A 123 9.17 -3.96 29.15
CA GLY A 123 7.80 -3.62 29.56
C GLY A 123 6.94 -4.86 29.76
N SER A 124 6.00 -4.82 30.71
CA SER A 124 5.00 -5.88 30.89
C SER A 124 3.77 -5.60 30.01
N ILE A 125 3.30 -6.64 29.32
CA ILE A 125 1.98 -6.72 28.71
C ILE A 125 1.16 -7.71 29.55
N LEU A 126 0.04 -7.26 30.10
CA LEU A 126 -0.79 -8.08 30.98
C LEU A 126 -1.85 -8.84 30.16
N ARG A 127 -1.88 -10.17 30.28
CA ARG A 127 -2.91 -11.01 29.63
C ARG A 127 -4.19 -11.07 30.47
N ILE A 128 -5.28 -10.53 29.95
CA ILE A 128 -6.52 -10.33 30.71
C ILE A 128 -7.21 -11.65 31.08
N GLU A 129 -7.16 -12.67 30.21
CA GLU A 129 -7.78 -13.97 30.50
C GLU A 129 -7.00 -14.74 31.58
N SER A 130 -5.67 -14.61 31.61
CA SER A 130 -4.86 -15.24 32.65
C SER A 130 -5.10 -14.61 34.02
N LEU A 131 -5.22 -13.27 34.08
CA LEU A 131 -5.59 -12.57 35.31
C LEU A 131 -7.00 -12.98 35.78
N ALA A 132 -7.97 -13.05 34.87
CA ALA A 132 -9.32 -13.49 35.19
C ALA A 132 -9.34 -14.92 35.74
N GLU A 133 -8.59 -15.84 35.12
CA GLU A 133 -8.44 -17.21 35.63
C GLU A 133 -7.77 -17.26 37.00
N GLU A 134 -6.74 -16.45 37.25
CA GLU A 134 -6.07 -16.40 38.55
C GLU A 134 -7.03 -15.99 39.66
N ILE A 135 -7.85 -14.97 39.41
CA ILE A 135 -8.89 -14.50 40.34
C ILE A 135 -9.90 -15.62 40.62
N LEU A 136 -10.44 -16.26 39.57
CA LEU A 136 -11.45 -17.31 39.74
C LEU A 136 -10.88 -18.60 40.35
N ASN A 137 -9.58 -18.85 40.22
CA ASN A 137 -8.91 -19.95 40.92
C ASN A 137 -8.69 -19.64 42.41
N GLY A 138 -8.68 -18.37 42.79
CA GLY A 138 -8.71 -17.93 44.18
C GLY A 138 -10.01 -18.30 44.90
N GLU A 139 -10.08 -17.97 46.18
CA GLU A 139 -11.28 -18.11 47.02
C GLU A 139 -11.84 -16.72 47.34
N MET A 140 -13.16 -16.62 47.40
CA MET A 140 -13.81 -15.40 47.89
C MET A 140 -13.47 -15.18 49.37
N PRO A 141 -13.26 -13.93 49.81
CA PRO A 141 -12.92 -13.64 51.21
C PRO A 141 -13.93 -14.15 52.24
N ASP A 142 -15.19 -14.32 51.85
CA ASP A 142 -16.29 -14.80 52.68
C ASP A 142 -16.60 -16.30 52.51
N GLY A 143 -15.82 -17.01 51.69
CA GLY A 143 -16.01 -18.44 51.40
C GLY A 143 -17.19 -18.76 50.47
N SER A 144 -17.87 -17.75 49.92
CA SER A 144 -18.96 -17.94 48.95
C SER A 144 -18.46 -18.31 47.55
N THR A 145 -19.37 -18.76 46.69
CA THR A 145 -19.08 -18.94 45.26
C THR A 145 -19.01 -17.59 44.54
N TRP A 146 -18.10 -17.46 43.57
CA TRP A 146 -18.01 -16.27 42.73
C TRP A 146 -19.35 -15.94 42.06
N THR A 147 -19.79 -14.69 42.23
CA THR A 147 -20.85 -14.06 41.43
C THR A 147 -20.22 -13.19 40.34
N LEU A 148 -20.96 -12.88 39.28
CA LEU A 148 -20.45 -12.02 38.21
C LEU A 148 -20.05 -10.64 38.73
N ASP A 149 -20.85 -10.03 39.62
CA ASP A 149 -20.57 -8.70 40.15
C ASP A 149 -19.28 -8.70 40.99
N ALA A 150 -19.11 -9.69 41.89
CA ALA A 150 -17.92 -9.81 42.72
C ALA A 150 -16.66 -10.09 41.89
N PHE A 151 -16.78 -10.97 40.88
CA PHE A 151 -15.71 -11.22 39.93
C PHE A 151 -15.34 -9.95 39.17
N THR A 152 -16.32 -9.25 38.60
CA THR A 152 -16.11 -8.04 37.80
C THR A 152 -15.47 -6.94 38.62
N GLU A 153 -15.93 -6.72 39.86
CA GLU A 153 -15.33 -5.74 40.77
C GLU A 153 -13.86 -6.09 41.06
N THR A 154 -13.59 -7.36 41.38
CA THR A 154 -12.23 -7.82 41.70
C THR A 154 -11.31 -7.71 40.48
N PHE A 155 -11.80 -8.13 39.30
CA PHE A 155 -11.07 -8.06 38.05
C PHE A 155 -10.71 -6.61 37.66
N LEU A 156 -11.68 -5.69 37.72
CA LEU A 156 -11.45 -4.28 37.46
C LEU A 156 -10.49 -3.66 38.48
N LYS A 157 -10.61 -4.02 39.76
CA LYS A 157 -9.70 -3.55 40.80
C LYS A 157 -8.27 -4.01 40.54
N SER A 158 -8.07 -5.29 40.23
CA SER A 158 -6.76 -5.86 39.92
C SER A 158 -6.14 -5.27 38.65
N LEU A 159 -6.93 -5.10 37.59
CA LEU A 159 -6.48 -4.43 36.37
C LEU A 159 -6.03 -2.99 36.64
N ARG A 160 -6.88 -2.20 37.33
CA ARG A 160 -6.60 -0.79 37.62
C ARG A 160 -5.40 -0.61 38.55
N SER A 161 -5.14 -1.54 39.47
CA SER A 161 -3.99 -1.42 40.38
C SER A 161 -2.65 -1.51 39.66
N VAL A 162 -2.57 -2.26 38.55
CA VAL A 162 -1.32 -2.44 37.79
C VAL A 162 -1.28 -1.64 36.48
N ALA A 163 -2.36 -0.95 36.12
CA ALA A 163 -2.48 -0.27 34.83
C ALA A 163 -1.41 0.81 34.56
N ASN A 164 -0.83 1.42 35.60
CA ASN A 164 0.27 2.38 35.46
C ASN A 164 1.67 1.73 35.40
N GLU A 165 1.77 0.43 35.68
CA GLU A 165 3.03 -0.33 35.73
C GLU A 165 3.27 -1.15 34.45
N ILE A 166 2.20 -1.44 33.72
CA ILE A 166 2.21 -2.15 32.45
C ILE A 166 2.24 -1.17 31.27
N VAL A 167 2.66 -1.65 30.10
CA VAL A 167 2.68 -0.84 28.87
C VAL A 167 1.53 -1.16 27.91
N GLY A 168 0.80 -2.25 28.17
CA GLY A 168 -0.34 -2.66 27.36
C GLY A 168 -1.05 -3.89 27.93
N LEU A 169 -2.19 -4.23 27.33
CA LEU A 169 -2.94 -5.45 27.61
C LEU A 169 -2.79 -6.45 26.47
N LYS A 170 -3.01 -7.73 26.74
CA LYS A 170 -3.16 -8.79 25.74
C LYS A 170 -4.48 -9.52 25.99
N SER A 171 -5.20 -9.80 24.91
CA SER A 171 -6.27 -10.79 24.90
C SER A 171 -5.91 -11.97 23.99
N ILE A 172 -6.28 -13.15 24.48
CA ILE A 172 -6.21 -14.43 23.76
C ILE A 172 -7.61 -14.97 23.44
N ALA A 173 -8.62 -14.10 23.27
CA ALA A 173 -9.98 -14.50 22.93
C ALA A 173 -10.05 -15.46 21.72
N ALA A 174 -9.18 -15.27 20.71
CA ALA A 174 -9.04 -16.19 19.58
C ALA A 174 -8.74 -17.65 19.96
N TYR A 175 -7.97 -17.89 21.03
CA TYR A 175 -7.69 -19.24 21.56
C TYR A 175 -8.85 -19.81 22.40
N ARG A 176 -9.85 -19.01 22.73
CA ARG A 176 -10.91 -19.40 23.69
C ARG A 176 -12.23 -19.56 22.98
N SER A 177 -12.76 -18.47 22.45
CA SER A 177 -14.14 -18.37 21.98
C SER A 177 -14.27 -17.62 20.66
N GLY A 178 -13.17 -17.12 20.10
CA GLY A 178 -13.14 -16.44 18.81
C GLY A 178 -13.12 -14.91 18.88
N LEU A 179 -12.97 -14.29 17.71
CA LEU A 179 -12.83 -12.83 17.56
C LEU A 179 -14.15 -12.09 17.35
N GLU A 180 -15.29 -12.79 17.29
CA GLU A 180 -16.62 -12.18 17.14
C GLU A 180 -17.12 -11.62 18.48
N ILE A 181 -16.38 -10.67 19.06
CA ILE A 181 -16.69 -10.11 20.38
C ILE A 181 -18.04 -9.38 20.36
N ASN A 182 -18.97 -9.76 21.25
CA ASN A 182 -20.22 -9.05 21.44
C ASN A 182 -20.03 -7.86 22.39
N PRO A 183 -20.06 -6.59 21.90
CA PRO A 183 -19.88 -5.43 22.77
C PRO A 183 -21.07 -5.16 23.70
N HIS A 184 -22.19 -5.85 23.50
CA HIS A 184 -23.44 -5.71 24.25
C HIS A 184 -23.84 -7.01 24.95
N VAL A 185 -22.86 -7.84 25.34
CA VAL A 185 -23.12 -9.03 26.16
C VAL A 185 -23.93 -8.65 27.40
N THR A 186 -25.01 -9.39 27.66
CA THR A 186 -25.89 -9.09 28.79
C THR A 186 -25.28 -9.61 30.09
N ARG A 187 -25.65 -8.96 31.21
CA ARG A 187 -25.26 -9.42 32.54
C ARG A 187 -25.72 -10.87 32.80
N GLU A 188 -26.92 -11.23 32.31
CA GLU A 188 -27.47 -12.57 32.46
C GLU A 188 -26.63 -13.62 31.71
N ASP A 189 -26.30 -13.37 30.44
CA ASP A 189 -25.47 -14.29 29.64
C ASP A 189 -24.07 -14.48 30.25
N ALA A 190 -23.47 -13.39 30.76
CA ALA A 190 -22.17 -13.45 31.40
C ALA A 190 -22.22 -14.20 32.75
N GLU A 191 -23.30 -14.09 33.53
CA GLU A 191 -23.50 -14.81 34.79
C GLU A 191 -23.69 -16.32 34.55
N ILE A 192 -24.46 -16.67 33.52
CA ILE A 192 -24.59 -18.07 33.05
C ILE A 192 -23.21 -18.59 32.64
N GLY A 193 -22.48 -17.82 31.83
CA GLY A 193 -21.13 -18.18 31.38
C GLY A 193 -20.14 -18.39 32.51
N LEU A 194 -20.19 -17.54 33.55
CA LEU A 194 -19.39 -17.71 34.77
C LEU A 194 -19.76 -19.00 35.49
N SER A 195 -21.05 -19.26 35.68
CA SER A 195 -21.53 -20.47 36.35
C SER A 195 -21.05 -21.73 35.63
N GLU A 196 -21.15 -21.78 34.31
CA GLU A 196 -20.66 -22.90 33.50
C GLU A 196 -19.14 -23.09 33.63
N VAL A 197 -18.37 -22.02 33.64
CA VAL A 197 -16.91 -22.07 33.79
C VAL A 197 -16.52 -22.61 35.16
N LEU A 198 -17.20 -22.19 36.22
CA LEU A 198 -16.93 -22.67 37.59
C LEU A 198 -17.33 -24.14 37.78
N GLN A 199 -18.42 -24.59 37.15
CA GLN A 199 -18.87 -25.99 37.21
C GLN A 199 -17.89 -26.98 36.58
N ARG A 200 -17.05 -26.54 35.64
CA ARG A 200 -15.99 -27.38 35.03
C ARG A 200 -14.84 -27.69 36.00
N GLY A 201 -14.77 -27.03 37.14
CA GLY A 201 -13.80 -27.28 38.20
C GLY A 201 -12.49 -26.50 38.05
N LYS A 202 -11.58 -26.73 38.99
CA LYS A 202 -10.24 -26.12 39.04
C LYS A 202 -9.18 -27.05 38.41
N PRO A 203 -8.14 -26.52 37.74
CA PRO A 203 -7.89 -25.11 37.49
C PRO A 203 -8.89 -24.53 36.48
N VAL A 204 -9.40 -23.34 36.78
CA VAL A 204 -10.36 -22.62 35.93
C VAL A 204 -9.69 -22.30 34.59
N ARG A 205 -10.39 -22.66 33.52
CA ARG A 205 -10.06 -22.27 32.14
C ARG A 205 -11.28 -21.63 31.49
N ILE A 206 -11.20 -20.34 31.23
CA ILE A 206 -12.34 -19.56 30.71
C ILE A 206 -12.50 -19.80 29.20
N THR A 207 -13.56 -20.48 28.81
CA THR A 207 -13.86 -20.80 27.39
C THR A 207 -15.26 -20.40 26.97
N ASN A 208 -16.14 -20.06 27.92
CA ASN A 208 -17.49 -19.58 27.60
C ASN A 208 -17.43 -18.21 26.90
N LYS A 209 -18.11 -18.09 25.76
CA LYS A 209 -18.10 -16.90 24.90
C LYS A 209 -18.58 -15.65 25.62
N SER A 210 -19.71 -15.70 26.31
CA SER A 210 -20.30 -14.55 26.98
C SER A 210 -19.39 -14.04 28.11
N LEU A 211 -18.76 -14.93 28.87
CA LEU A 211 -17.81 -14.51 29.89
C LEU A 211 -16.51 -13.93 29.27
N ILE A 212 -16.00 -14.50 28.17
CA ILE A 212 -14.85 -13.92 27.46
C ILE A 212 -15.17 -12.53 26.94
N ASP A 213 -16.34 -12.33 26.32
CA ASP A 213 -16.76 -11.02 25.82
C ASP A 213 -16.89 -10.01 26.96
N HIS A 214 -17.45 -10.43 28.11
CA HIS A 214 -17.57 -9.59 29.30
C HIS A 214 -16.19 -9.14 29.82
N ILE A 215 -15.24 -10.08 29.93
CA ILE A 215 -13.85 -9.82 30.34
C ILE A 215 -13.16 -8.90 29.34
N PHE A 216 -13.33 -9.16 28.05
CA PHE A 216 -12.71 -8.40 26.97
C PHE A 216 -13.20 -6.95 26.99
N ILE A 217 -14.51 -6.72 27.10
CA ILE A 217 -15.11 -5.39 27.10
C ILE A 217 -14.65 -4.58 28.31
N HIS A 218 -14.64 -5.17 29.51
CA HIS A 218 -14.10 -4.50 30.69
C HIS A 218 -12.59 -4.25 30.62
N GLY A 219 -11.83 -5.18 30.05
CA GLY A 219 -10.40 -4.97 29.76
C GLY A 219 -10.18 -3.79 28.81
N LEU A 220 -10.99 -3.68 27.75
CA LEU A 220 -10.91 -2.60 26.78
C LEU A 220 -11.34 -1.25 27.36
N GLU A 221 -12.32 -1.22 28.27
CA GLU A 221 -12.70 -0.02 29.03
C GLU A 221 -11.55 0.49 29.90
N VAL A 222 -10.85 -0.42 30.60
CA VAL A 222 -9.65 -0.06 31.37
C VAL A 222 -8.53 0.41 30.45
N ALA A 223 -8.30 -0.28 29.32
CA ALA A 223 -7.29 0.12 28.34
C ALA A 223 -7.53 1.56 27.85
N ARG A 224 -8.79 1.91 27.56
CA ARG A 224 -9.17 3.27 27.18
C ARG A 224 -8.97 4.27 28.32
N GLN A 225 -9.33 3.90 29.55
CA GLN A 225 -9.22 4.77 30.73
C GLN A 225 -7.76 5.14 31.05
N PHE A 226 -6.83 4.20 30.89
CA PHE A 226 -5.40 4.38 31.20
C PHE A 226 -4.56 4.68 29.96
N ASP A 227 -5.20 4.82 28.80
CA ASP A 227 -4.54 5.00 27.51
C ASP A 227 -3.42 3.96 27.27
N LEU A 228 -3.83 2.70 27.29
CA LEU A 228 -3.04 1.51 27.01
C LEU A 228 -3.47 0.87 25.68
N PRO A 229 -2.54 0.39 24.85
CA PRO A 229 -2.88 -0.49 23.73
C PRO A 229 -3.34 -1.86 24.22
N LEU A 230 -4.26 -2.49 23.49
CA LEU A 230 -4.66 -3.89 23.67
C LEU A 230 -4.20 -4.70 22.46
N GLN A 231 -3.33 -5.66 22.71
CA GLN A 231 -2.88 -6.66 21.75
C GLN A 231 -3.89 -7.80 21.68
N LEU A 232 -4.11 -8.32 20.49
CA LEU A 232 -5.06 -9.40 20.24
C LEU A 232 -4.40 -10.47 19.39
N HIS A 233 -4.41 -11.71 19.90
CA HIS A 233 -4.01 -12.84 19.08
C HIS A 233 -4.92 -12.96 17.86
N THR A 234 -4.35 -13.08 16.66
CA THR A 234 -5.12 -13.32 15.44
C THR A 234 -4.41 -14.31 14.52
N GLY A 235 -5.16 -15.00 13.67
CA GLY A 235 -4.59 -16.02 12.79
C GLY A 235 -4.19 -17.31 13.52
N PHE A 236 -3.14 -17.98 13.04
CA PHE A 236 -2.76 -19.32 13.45
C PHE A 236 -2.16 -19.43 14.86
N GLY A 237 -2.18 -20.65 15.38
CA GLY A 237 -1.68 -21.03 16.69
C GLY A 237 -1.54 -22.55 16.79
N ASP A 238 -1.47 -23.08 18.01
CA ASP A 238 -1.47 -24.52 18.27
C ASP A 238 -2.87 -25.14 18.13
N LYS A 239 -2.99 -26.43 18.48
CA LYS A 239 -4.25 -27.19 18.36
C LYS A 239 -5.39 -26.72 19.28
N ASP A 240 -5.11 -25.85 20.25
CA ASP A 240 -6.12 -25.28 21.15
C ASP A 240 -6.89 -24.13 20.47
N LEU A 241 -6.33 -23.57 19.39
CA LEU A 241 -6.93 -22.50 18.60
C LEU A 241 -7.81 -23.05 17.48
N ASP A 242 -9.05 -22.56 17.40
CA ASP A 242 -9.88 -22.71 16.21
C ASP A 242 -9.54 -21.58 15.21
N LEU A 243 -8.81 -21.93 14.15
CA LEU A 243 -8.39 -20.99 13.12
C LEU A 243 -9.57 -20.29 12.43
N GLN A 244 -10.73 -20.94 12.34
CA GLN A 244 -11.91 -20.37 11.69
C GLN A 244 -12.40 -19.13 12.46
N LEU A 245 -12.30 -19.16 13.78
CA LEU A 245 -12.77 -18.11 14.68
C LEU A 245 -11.71 -17.02 14.93
N ALA A 246 -10.50 -17.18 14.39
CA ALA A 246 -9.36 -16.28 14.56
C ALA A 246 -9.21 -15.24 13.42
N ASN A 247 -10.20 -15.12 12.53
CA ASN A 247 -10.22 -14.11 11.47
C ASN A 247 -10.54 -12.71 12.05
N PRO A 248 -9.67 -11.70 11.84
CA PRO A 248 -9.85 -10.38 12.44
C PRO A 248 -11.09 -9.61 11.94
N VAL A 249 -11.70 -9.98 10.79
CA VAL A 249 -12.93 -9.33 10.30
C VAL A 249 -14.10 -9.48 11.27
N HIS A 250 -14.11 -10.52 12.10
CA HIS A 250 -15.11 -10.70 13.16
C HIS A 250 -15.13 -9.55 14.18
N LEU A 251 -14.07 -8.75 14.27
CA LEU A 251 -14.00 -7.58 15.15
C LEU A 251 -14.81 -6.39 14.65
N ARG A 252 -15.40 -6.45 13.46
CA ARG A 252 -16.12 -5.31 12.85
C ARG A 252 -17.14 -4.69 13.80
N THR A 253 -17.99 -5.50 14.44
CA THR A 253 -19.01 -5.01 15.38
C THR A 253 -18.39 -4.25 16.56
N LEU A 254 -17.26 -4.74 17.09
CA LEU A 254 -16.51 -4.06 18.15
C LEU A 254 -15.88 -2.75 17.65
N LEU A 255 -15.28 -2.76 16.46
CA LEU A 255 -14.59 -1.61 15.88
C LEU A 255 -15.56 -0.47 15.50
N GLU A 256 -16.79 -0.80 15.15
CA GLU A 256 -17.86 0.16 14.84
C GLU A 256 -18.58 0.68 16.11
N ASP A 257 -18.35 0.10 17.30
CA ASP A 257 -18.87 0.63 18.56
C ASP A 257 -18.14 1.92 18.96
N LYS A 258 -18.88 3.02 18.98
CA LYS A 258 -18.36 4.37 19.27
C LYS A 258 -17.65 4.47 20.62
N ARG A 259 -18.00 3.65 21.61
CA ARG A 259 -17.34 3.62 22.93
C ARG A 259 -15.85 3.31 22.83
N PHE A 260 -15.45 2.56 21.82
CA PHE A 260 -14.09 2.03 21.65
C PHE A 260 -13.34 2.63 20.45
N SER A 261 -13.91 3.64 19.79
CA SER A 261 -13.26 4.36 18.66
C SER A 261 -11.91 4.99 19.01
N GLY A 262 -11.69 5.34 20.28
CA GLY A 262 -10.43 5.90 20.78
C GLY A 262 -9.44 4.87 21.34
N CYS A 263 -9.78 3.58 21.33
CA CYS A 263 -8.86 2.52 21.76
C CYS A 263 -7.73 2.32 20.75
N ARG A 264 -6.69 1.58 21.13
CA ARG A 264 -5.61 1.18 20.24
C ARG A 264 -5.49 -0.33 20.28
N ILE A 265 -5.84 -1.00 19.19
CA ILE A 265 -5.93 -2.45 19.07
C ILE A 265 -4.82 -2.92 18.14
N VAL A 266 -3.99 -3.86 18.60
CA VAL A 266 -2.89 -4.44 17.81
C VAL A 266 -3.23 -5.87 17.45
N LEU A 267 -3.42 -6.15 16.16
CA LEU A 267 -3.63 -7.49 15.65
C LEU A 267 -2.27 -8.16 15.47
N LEU A 268 -2.04 -9.23 16.23
CA LEU A 268 -0.75 -9.91 16.25
C LEU A 268 -0.67 -10.98 15.15
N HIS A 269 0.56 -11.32 14.79
CA HIS A 269 0.95 -12.48 14.01
C HIS A 269 0.72 -12.40 12.50
N ALA A 270 0.76 -11.18 11.96
CA ALA A 270 0.32 -10.85 10.61
C ALA A 270 -1.13 -11.28 10.34
N SER A 271 -1.88 -11.63 11.37
CA SER A 271 -3.15 -12.35 11.29
C SER A 271 -3.11 -13.59 10.39
N TYR A 272 -1.94 -14.18 10.09
CA TYR A 272 -1.80 -15.19 9.04
C TYR A 272 -2.75 -16.38 9.28
N PRO A 273 -3.53 -16.84 8.27
CA PRO A 273 -3.47 -16.50 6.84
C PRO A 273 -4.34 -15.29 6.42
N PHE A 274 -4.88 -14.53 7.36
CA PHE A 274 -5.79 -13.40 7.14
C PHE A 274 -5.06 -12.04 7.05
N SER A 275 -3.84 -12.02 6.49
CA SER A 275 -3.01 -10.81 6.42
C SER A 275 -3.68 -9.69 5.63
N LYS A 276 -4.42 -10.05 4.56
CA LYS A 276 -5.13 -9.09 3.70
C LYS A 276 -6.31 -8.44 4.43
N GLU A 277 -7.06 -9.23 5.18
CA GLU A 277 -8.15 -8.76 6.03
C GLU A 277 -7.64 -7.81 7.11
N ALA A 278 -6.53 -8.18 7.78
CA ALA A 278 -5.86 -7.30 8.73
C ALA A 278 -5.41 -5.98 8.08
N SER A 279 -4.81 -6.05 6.89
CA SER A 279 -4.39 -4.88 6.11
C SER A 279 -5.56 -3.95 5.82
N TYR A 280 -6.68 -4.51 5.35
CA TYR A 280 -7.92 -3.78 5.12
C TYR A 280 -8.42 -3.09 6.39
N LEU A 281 -8.54 -3.79 7.51
CA LEU A 281 -9.01 -3.21 8.77
C LEU A 281 -8.12 -2.05 9.24
N ALA A 282 -6.80 -2.20 9.15
CA ALA A 282 -5.86 -1.13 9.52
C ALA A 282 -5.95 0.10 8.61
N SER A 283 -6.34 -0.08 7.35
CA SER A 283 -6.52 1.01 6.38
C SER A 283 -7.76 1.88 6.66
N ILE A 284 -8.84 1.28 7.18
CA ILE A 284 -10.12 1.98 7.38
C ILE A 284 -10.44 2.32 8.84
N TYR A 285 -9.87 1.60 9.82
CA TYR A 285 -10.10 1.87 11.25
C TYR A 285 -8.90 2.55 11.89
N PRO A 286 -9.03 3.80 12.41
CA PRO A 286 -7.91 4.52 13.02
C PRO A 286 -7.31 3.79 14.23
N GLN A 287 -8.14 3.04 14.96
CA GLN A 287 -7.72 2.29 16.15
C GLN A 287 -6.92 1.00 15.88
N VAL A 288 -6.85 0.51 14.64
CA VAL A 288 -6.22 -0.80 14.32
C VAL A 288 -4.76 -0.64 13.91
N TYR A 289 -3.89 -1.43 14.52
CA TYR A 289 -2.45 -1.60 14.28
C TYR A 289 -2.14 -3.09 14.06
N LEU A 290 -0.99 -3.38 13.45
CA LEU A 290 -0.60 -4.71 12.99
C LEU A 290 0.82 -5.03 13.45
N ASP A 291 1.10 -6.30 13.72
CA ASP A 291 2.47 -6.82 13.74
C ASP A 291 2.62 -8.07 12.86
N PHE A 292 3.81 -8.65 12.81
CA PHE A 292 4.10 -9.87 12.04
C PHE A 292 4.98 -10.89 12.78
N GLY A 293 5.05 -10.82 14.12
CA GLY A 293 5.71 -11.85 14.94
C GLY A 293 5.05 -13.22 14.76
N LEU A 294 5.66 -14.30 15.24
CA LEU A 294 5.19 -15.69 15.02
C LEU A 294 5.27 -16.15 13.56
N ALA A 295 4.53 -15.51 12.64
CA ALA A 295 4.60 -15.72 11.19
C ALA A 295 6.05 -15.63 10.70
N ILE A 296 6.80 -14.67 11.26
CA ILE A 296 8.26 -14.63 11.20
C ILE A 296 8.82 -15.12 12.55
N PRO A 297 9.57 -16.24 12.62
CA PRO A 297 10.17 -16.99 11.54
C PRO A 297 9.48 -18.35 11.25
N LYS A 298 8.19 -18.55 11.53
CA LYS A 298 7.55 -19.88 11.38
C LYS A 298 7.11 -20.25 9.97
N LEU A 299 6.88 -19.28 9.09
CA LEU A 299 6.50 -19.56 7.69
C LEU A 299 7.72 -19.92 6.82
N SER A 300 7.46 -20.42 5.61
CA SER A 300 8.49 -20.50 4.56
C SER A 300 9.04 -19.11 4.26
N PHE A 301 10.22 -19.00 3.62
CA PHE A 301 10.79 -17.67 3.34
C PHE A 301 9.86 -16.83 2.44
N HIS A 302 9.26 -17.45 1.43
CA HIS A 302 8.24 -16.81 0.61
C HIS A 302 6.97 -16.49 1.41
N GLY A 303 6.51 -17.36 2.31
CA GLY A 303 5.36 -17.08 3.16
C GLY A 303 5.57 -15.89 4.09
N MET A 304 6.79 -15.74 4.64
CA MET A 304 7.16 -14.57 5.45
C MET A 304 7.13 -13.27 4.62
N ILE A 305 7.71 -13.28 3.41
CA ILE A 305 7.65 -12.12 2.49
C ILE A 305 6.20 -11.81 2.10
N SER A 306 5.42 -12.82 1.72
CA SER A 306 4.03 -12.68 1.30
C SER A 306 3.19 -12.04 2.41
N SER A 307 3.33 -12.53 3.65
CA SER A 307 2.54 -12.02 4.77
C SER A 307 2.83 -10.54 5.02
N VAL A 308 4.11 -10.12 5.02
CA VAL A 308 4.47 -8.71 5.23
C VAL A 308 4.07 -7.83 4.03
N LYS A 309 4.17 -8.33 2.79
CA LYS A 309 3.63 -7.62 1.61
C LYS A 309 2.13 -7.41 1.74
N GLU A 310 1.39 -8.48 2.04
CA GLU A 310 -0.06 -8.43 2.22
C GLU A 310 -0.49 -7.46 3.32
N LEU A 311 0.24 -7.38 4.44
CA LEU A 311 -0.03 -6.36 5.46
C LEU A 311 0.14 -4.95 4.89
N LEU A 312 1.12 -4.71 4.03
CA LEU A 312 1.43 -3.39 3.46
C LEU A 312 0.66 -3.03 2.18
N GLU A 313 -0.20 -3.92 1.66
CA GLU A 313 -1.04 -3.62 0.49
C GLU A 313 -1.98 -2.44 0.75
N LEU A 314 -2.64 -2.40 1.91
CA LEU A 314 -3.59 -1.34 2.28
C LEU A 314 -3.22 -0.63 3.59
N ALA A 315 -2.57 -1.30 4.53
CA ALA A 315 -2.28 -0.71 5.83
C ALA A 315 -1.23 0.41 5.69
N PRO A 316 -1.46 1.57 6.32
CA PRO A 316 -0.41 2.57 6.47
C PRO A 316 0.82 1.97 7.14
N ILE A 317 2.02 2.17 6.57
CA ILE A 317 3.30 1.66 7.12
C ILE A 317 3.46 1.98 8.61
N LYS A 318 3.00 3.17 9.03
CA LYS A 318 3.06 3.64 10.42
C LYS A 318 2.13 2.89 11.38
N LYS A 319 1.36 1.91 10.90
CA LYS A 319 0.53 1.01 11.70
C LYS A 319 1.06 -0.42 11.75
N VAL A 320 2.15 -0.73 11.04
CA VAL A 320 2.77 -2.06 11.03
C VAL A 320 4.03 -2.04 11.89
N MET A 321 4.17 -2.99 12.80
CA MET A 321 5.27 -3.07 13.76
C MET A 321 5.97 -4.42 13.76
N PHE A 322 7.22 -4.42 14.22
CA PHE A 322 7.98 -5.63 14.48
C PHE A 322 7.70 -6.20 15.87
N SER A 323 7.44 -7.50 15.90
CA SER A 323 7.55 -8.34 17.09
C SER A 323 8.18 -9.68 16.71
N THR A 324 8.72 -10.40 17.69
CA THR A 324 9.24 -11.76 17.47
C THR A 324 8.20 -12.84 17.77
N ASP A 325 7.30 -12.58 18.73
CA ASP A 325 6.54 -13.60 19.43
C ASP A 325 7.43 -14.73 19.98
N ALA A 326 8.66 -14.37 20.37
CA ALA A 326 9.64 -15.32 20.85
C ALA A 326 9.19 -15.95 22.16
N VAL A 327 9.31 -17.28 22.26
CA VAL A 327 8.89 -18.05 23.43
C VAL A 327 9.99 -18.98 23.90
N ALA A 328 10.17 -19.02 25.22
CA ALA A 328 10.98 -19.97 25.98
C ALA A 328 12.50 -19.92 25.74
N THR A 329 12.99 -19.71 24.52
CA THR A 329 14.42 -19.84 24.20
C THR A 329 14.96 -18.55 23.58
N PRO A 330 16.16 -18.08 23.98
CA PRO A 330 16.76 -16.85 23.43
C PRO A 330 17.01 -16.94 21.92
N GLU A 331 17.15 -18.14 21.37
CA GLU A 331 17.30 -18.37 19.94
C GLU A 331 16.09 -17.88 19.12
N THR A 332 14.87 -17.97 19.67
CA THR A 332 13.67 -17.49 18.97
C THR A 332 13.67 -15.98 18.78
N TYR A 333 14.17 -15.21 19.77
CA TYR A 333 14.39 -13.76 19.65
C TYR A 333 15.39 -13.43 18.53
N TYR A 334 16.51 -14.16 18.50
CA TYR A 334 17.53 -14.00 17.45
C TYR A 334 16.97 -14.31 16.07
N LEU A 335 16.29 -15.45 15.92
CA LEU A 335 15.72 -15.87 14.64
C LEU A 335 14.64 -14.91 14.17
N GLY A 336 13.74 -14.48 15.05
CA GLY A 336 12.67 -13.51 14.74
C GLY A 336 13.26 -12.20 14.24
N ALA A 337 14.20 -11.60 14.98
CA ALA A 337 14.85 -10.35 14.59
C ALA A 337 15.66 -10.49 13.29
N LYS A 338 16.44 -11.56 13.13
CA LYS A 338 17.23 -11.79 11.92
C LYS A 338 16.33 -11.94 10.68
N ARG A 339 15.32 -12.81 10.75
CA ARG A 339 14.42 -13.04 9.61
C ARG A 339 13.55 -11.83 9.32
N ALA A 340 13.09 -11.09 10.33
CA ALA A 340 12.38 -9.85 10.12
C ALA A 340 13.22 -8.83 9.35
N ARG A 341 14.50 -8.66 9.66
CA ARG A 341 15.41 -7.78 8.89
C ARG A 341 15.53 -8.20 7.43
N GLU A 342 15.71 -9.49 7.16
CA GLU A 342 15.80 -10.01 5.80
C GLU A 342 14.49 -9.84 5.01
N VAL A 343 13.36 -10.10 5.66
CA VAL A 343 12.02 -9.99 5.08
C VAL A 343 11.68 -8.53 4.83
N VAL A 344 11.79 -7.65 5.84
CA VAL A 344 11.54 -6.22 5.69
C VAL A 344 12.50 -5.59 4.69
N PHE A 345 13.78 -5.98 4.65
CA PHE A 345 14.68 -5.57 3.58
C PHE A 345 14.15 -5.99 2.22
N SER A 346 13.72 -7.25 2.06
CA SER A 346 13.22 -7.74 0.77
C SER A 346 11.94 -7.01 0.35
N VAL A 347 11.00 -6.82 1.27
CA VAL A 347 9.74 -6.10 1.01
C VAL A 347 10.00 -4.64 0.67
N LEU A 348 10.77 -3.92 1.48
CA LEU A 348 11.05 -2.51 1.24
C LEU A 348 11.99 -2.29 0.05
N ARG A 349 12.89 -3.25 -0.24
CA ARG A 349 13.67 -3.25 -1.49
C ARG A 349 12.73 -3.40 -2.68
N ASP A 350 11.77 -4.32 -2.63
CA ASP A 350 10.79 -4.49 -3.70
C ASP A 350 9.96 -3.22 -3.84
N SER A 351 9.49 -2.60 -2.75
CA SER A 351 8.87 -1.26 -2.79
C SER A 351 9.80 -0.16 -3.35
N CYS A 352 11.12 -0.26 -3.17
CA CYS A 352 12.08 0.65 -3.81
C CYS A 352 12.22 0.38 -5.32
N ILE A 353 12.22 -0.89 -5.72
CA ILE A 353 12.28 -1.36 -7.11
C ILE A 353 11.01 -0.92 -7.83
N ASP A 354 9.85 -1.12 -7.21
CA ASP A 354 8.52 -0.82 -7.72
C ASP A 354 8.19 0.69 -7.64
N HIS A 355 9.03 1.44 -6.92
CA HIS A 355 8.99 2.89 -6.72
C HIS A 355 7.87 3.41 -5.81
N ASP A 356 7.31 2.55 -4.97
CA ASP A 356 6.41 2.96 -3.88
C ASP A 356 7.15 3.75 -2.80
N LEU A 357 8.44 3.43 -2.58
CA LEU A 357 9.31 4.13 -1.64
C LEU A 357 10.64 4.52 -2.29
N SER A 358 11.18 5.69 -1.94
CA SER A 358 12.60 5.95 -2.20
C SER A 358 13.48 5.13 -1.24
N ILE A 359 14.78 4.98 -1.50
CA ILE A 359 15.69 4.31 -0.54
C ILE A 359 15.65 5.02 0.83
N THR A 360 15.63 6.35 0.85
CA THR A 360 15.48 7.12 2.09
C THR A 360 14.12 6.87 2.74
N GLY A 361 13.04 6.85 1.95
CA GLY A 361 11.69 6.51 2.44
C GLY A 361 11.58 5.09 2.97
N ALA A 362 12.27 4.12 2.37
CA ALA A 362 12.37 2.75 2.86
C ALA A 362 13.22 2.66 4.14
N ILE A 363 14.28 3.46 4.26
CA ILE A 363 15.03 3.56 5.51
C ILE A 363 14.13 4.15 6.61
N GLU A 364 13.33 5.17 6.32
CA GLU A 364 12.35 5.72 7.26
C GLU A 364 11.24 4.71 7.61
N ALA A 365 10.66 4.04 6.62
CA ALA A 365 9.68 2.97 6.81
C ALA A 365 10.24 1.85 7.70
N SER A 366 11.51 1.47 7.50
CA SER A 366 12.17 0.47 8.34
C SER A 366 12.32 0.96 9.79
N LYS A 367 12.59 2.26 10.02
CA LYS A 367 12.63 2.84 11.37
C LYS A 367 11.26 2.81 12.04
N ASP A 368 10.21 3.10 11.27
CA ASP A 368 8.83 3.06 11.76
C ASP A 368 8.44 1.64 12.16
N ILE A 369 8.61 0.68 11.26
CA ILE A 369 8.30 -0.75 11.46
C ILE A 369 9.08 -1.32 12.65
N PHE A 370 10.40 -1.10 12.72
CA PHE A 370 11.24 -1.74 13.72
C PHE A 370 11.26 -1.03 15.08
N ALA A 371 10.85 0.24 15.17
CA ALA A 371 11.00 0.99 16.41
C ALA A 371 9.97 2.10 16.63
N GLN A 372 9.89 3.09 15.74
CA GLN A 372 9.21 4.35 16.06
C GLN A 372 7.72 4.18 16.31
N THR A 373 7.04 3.33 15.53
CA THR A 373 5.62 3.07 15.76
C THR A 373 5.38 2.45 17.13
N ALA A 374 6.19 1.45 17.53
CA ALA A 374 6.07 0.83 18.84
C ALA A 374 6.41 1.79 19.99
N ILE A 375 7.46 2.62 19.83
CA ILE A 375 7.83 3.64 20.83
C ILE A 375 6.66 4.61 21.08
N GLN A 376 6.03 5.08 20.01
CA GLN A 376 4.90 6.01 20.10
C GLN A 376 3.64 5.32 20.65
N LEU A 377 3.33 4.12 20.16
CA LEU A 377 2.14 3.37 20.56
C LEU A 377 2.20 2.96 22.03
N TYR A 378 3.32 2.44 22.51
CA TYR A 378 3.45 1.98 23.91
C TYR A 378 4.06 3.04 24.84
N LYS A 379 4.25 4.28 24.37
CA LYS A 379 4.80 5.41 25.13
C LYS A 379 6.13 5.06 25.83
N ILE A 380 7.02 4.39 25.11
CA ILE A 380 8.27 3.87 25.67
C ILE A 380 9.25 5.02 25.89
N ASN A 381 9.52 5.34 27.16
CA ASN A 381 10.50 6.34 27.54
C ASN A 381 11.91 5.74 27.61
N ILE A 382 12.57 5.62 26.47
CA ILE A 382 14.00 5.26 26.42
C ILE A 382 14.80 6.53 26.68
N GLY A 383 15.59 6.57 27.77
CA GLY A 383 16.47 7.69 28.06
C GLY A 383 17.33 8.07 26.85
N LYS A 384 17.52 9.38 26.62
CA LYS A 384 18.18 10.00 25.44
C LYS A 384 19.60 9.46 25.10
N GLU A 385 20.18 8.58 25.91
CA GLU A 385 21.57 8.10 25.77
C GLU A 385 21.75 6.79 24.98
N LEU A 386 20.70 6.05 24.62
CA LEU A 386 20.83 4.74 23.95
C LEU A 386 20.52 4.72 22.45
N VAL A 387 19.97 5.83 21.92
CA VAL A 387 19.96 6.07 20.47
C VAL A 387 21.33 6.63 20.16
N GLY A 388 22.12 5.96 19.32
CA GLY A 388 23.45 6.39 18.87
C GLY A 388 23.43 7.67 18.03
N LEU A 389 22.82 8.72 18.53
CA LEU A 389 22.94 10.10 18.10
C LEU A 389 24.28 10.61 18.62
N LYS A 390 25.36 10.29 17.90
CA LYS A 390 26.35 11.36 17.71
C LYS A 390 25.59 12.44 16.96
N ALA A 391 25.16 13.46 17.70
CA ALA A 391 25.02 14.80 17.17
C ALA A 391 26.41 15.18 16.62
N SER A 392 26.74 14.70 15.42
CA SER A 392 27.65 15.45 14.57
C SER A 392 26.97 16.78 14.44
N LYS A 393 27.63 17.82 14.97
CA LYS A 393 27.31 19.21 14.71
C LYS A 393 26.67 19.26 13.34
N SER A 394 25.40 19.64 13.30
CA SER A 394 24.81 20.17 12.11
C SER A 394 25.92 21.02 11.48
N PRO A 395 26.36 20.76 10.24
CA PRO A 395 26.67 21.92 9.45
C PRO A 395 25.38 22.71 9.61
N SER A 396 25.49 23.91 10.15
CA SER A 396 24.58 24.94 9.73
C SER A 396 24.65 24.89 8.19
N TYR A 397 23.81 24.05 7.60
CA TYR A 397 22.92 24.56 6.58
C TYR A 397 22.18 25.67 7.31
N VAL A 398 22.87 26.84 7.35
CA VAL A 398 22.33 28.00 6.69
C VAL A 398 21.42 27.42 5.62
N ILE A 399 20.12 27.50 5.87
CA ILE A 399 19.20 27.65 4.77
C ILE A 399 19.82 28.81 4.02
N GLY A 400 20.67 28.47 3.05
CA GLY A 400 20.89 29.27 1.89
C GLY A 400 19.50 29.30 1.30
N THR A 401 18.71 30.23 1.83
CA THR A 401 17.81 31.06 1.07
C THR A 401 18.65 31.43 -0.15
N ASN A 402 18.46 30.64 -1.22
CA ASN A 402 19.15 30.61 -2.51
C ASN A 402 19.31 29.20 -3.10
N VAL A 403 18.54 28.19 -2.67
CA VAL A 403 17.88 27.41 -3.72
C VAL A 403 16.70 28.27 -4.15
N PRO A 404 16.70 28.83 -5.38
CA PRO A 404 15.54 29.61 -5.83
C PRO A 404 14.29 28.76 -5.61
N GLU A 405 13.15 29.38 -5.27
CA GLU A 405 11.81 28.75 -5.20
C GLU A 405 11.39 28.00 -6.49
N HIS A 406 12.31 27.90 -7.47
CA HIS A 406 12.18 27.36 -8.81
C HIS A 406 13.13 26.19 -9.12
N SER A 407 13.83 25.57 -8.15
CA SER A 407 14.67 24.41 -8.48
C SER A 407 13.83 23.13 -8.68
N VAL A 408 13.85 22.60 -9.90
CA VAL A 408 13.17 21.34 -10.24
C VAL A 408 13.77 20.16 -9.47
N SER A 409 12.90 19.42 -8.77
CA SER A 409 13.25 18.27 -7.93
C SER A 409 12.96 16.92 -8.60
N PHE A 410 11.94 16.85 -9.47
CA PHE A 410 11.51 15.61 -10.13
C PHE A 410 11.23 15.79 -11.61
N VAL A 411 11.34 14.70 -12.37
CA VAL A 411 10.95 14.60 -13.78
C VAL A 411 9.94 13.48 -13.93
N ARG A 412 8.74 13.81 -14.41
CA ARG A 412 7.70 12.86 -14.81
C ARG A 412 8.02 12.32 -16.21
N ILE A 413 8.02 11.00 -16.35
CA ILE A 413 8.26 10.30 -17.61
C ILE A 413 6.93 9.68 -18.02
N LEU A 414 6.27 10.27 -19.01
CA LEU A 414 4.90 9.96 -19.38
C LEU A 414 4.85 9.00 -20.57
N TRP A 415 3.86 8.11 -20.56
CA TRP A 415 3.46 7.32 -21.73
C TRP A 415 1.93 7.20 -21.77
N ALA A 416 1.39 6.86 -22.93
CA ALA A 416 -0.01 6.46 -23.09
C ALA A 416 -0.07 4.94 -23.27
N ASP A 417 -0.98 4.28 -22.54
CA ASP A 417 -1.25 2.85 -22.73
C ASP A 417 -2.24 2.58 -23.87
N ALA A 418 -2.57 1.31 -24.14
CA ALA A 418 -3.50 0.92 -25.20
C ALA A 418 -4.94 1.42 -24.96
N SER A 419 -5.30 1.75 -23.72
CA SER A 419 -6.62 2.27 -23.36
C SER A 419 -6.70 3.81 -23.45
N GLY A 420 -5.59 4.46 -23.83
CA GLY A 420 -5.49 5.92 -23.93
C GLY A 420 -5.31 6.62 -22.58
N GLN A 421 -5.01 5.88 -21.51
CA GLN A 421 -4.71 6.48 -20.20
C GLN A 421 -3.29 7.02 -20.19
N HIS A 422 -3.14 8.24 -19.68
CA HIS A 422 -1.84 8.83 -19.42
C HIS A 422 -1.27 8.23 -18.14
N ARG A 423 -0.11 7.61 -18.24
CA ARG A 423 0.59 7.03 -17.11
C ARG A 423 1.96 7.68 -16.98
N CYS A 424 2.52 7.65 -15.78
CA CYS A 424 3.85 8.20 -15.57
C CYS A 424 4.67 7.40 -14.57
N ARG A 425 5.99 7.47 -14.76
CA ARG A 425 6.99 7.15 -13.75
C ARG A 425 7.68 8.44 -13.39
N VAL A 426 7.76 8.77 -12.10
CA VAL A 426 8.41 9.99 -11.64
C VAL A 426 9.76 9.64 -11.05
N VAL A 427 10.81 10.34 -11.48
CA VAL A 427 12.16 10.13 -10.97
C VAL A 427 12.76 11.45 -10.48
N PRO A 428 13.64 11.44 -9.46
CA PRO A 428 14.37 12.65 -9.08
C PRO A 428 15.18 13.22 -10.26
N LYS A 429 15.23 14.55 -10.42
CA LYS A 429 15.96 15.24 -11.53
C LYS A 429 17.41 14.77 -11.65
N LYS A 430 18.08 14.49 -10.52
CA LYS A 430 19.42 13.92 -10.51
C LYS A 430 19.47 12.53 -11.17
N ARG A 431 18.57 11.60 -10.80
CA ARG A 431 18.48 10.27 -11.45
C ARG A 431 18.12 10.40 -12.93
N PHE A 432 17.27 11.38 -13.26
CA PHE A 432 16.95 11.68 -14.65
C PHE A 432 18.21 11.98 -15.47
N ASN A 433 19.01 12.93 -14.98
CA ASN A 433 20.25 13.38 -15.61
C ASN A 433 21.34 12.30 -15.62
N ASP A 434 21.47 11.54 -14.54
CA ASP A 434 22.58 10.60 -14.38
C ASP A 434 22.34 9.28 -15.14
N VAL A 435 21.10 8.77 -15.12
CA VAL A 435 20.78 7.41 -15.56
C VAL A 435 19.67 7.39 -16.61
N VAL A 436 18.50 7.95 -16.30
CA VAL A 436 17.28 7.65 -17.05
C VAL A 436 17.29 8.23 -18.45
N ARG A 437 17.83 9.43 -18.65
CA ARG A 437 17.96 10.02 -20.00
C ARG A 437 18.78 9.14 -20.96
N LYS A 438 19.61 8.22 -20.45
CA LYS A 438 20.45 7.32 -21.25
C LYS A 438 19.91 5.91 -21.31
N ASN A 439 19.39 5.40 -20.20
CA ASN A 439 19.06 3.97 -20.04
C ASN A 439 17.55 3.70 -19.96
N GLY A 440 16.74 4.75 -19.88
CA GLY A 440 15.31 4.65 -19.62
C GLY A 440 14.96 4.22 -18.20
N VAL A 441 13.67 4.04 -17.96
CA VAL A 441 13.11 3.46 -16.71
C VAL A 441 12.41 2.14 -17.04
N GLY A 442 12.55 1.15 -16.17
CA GLY A 442 11.87 -0.14 -16.32
C GLY A 442 10.35 -0.04 -16.27
N LEU A 443 9.67 -0.78 -17.14
CA LEU A 443 8.23 -0.94 -17.12
C LEU A 443 7.84 -2.34 -17.58
N THR A 444 6.95 -3.00 -16.86
CA THR A 444 6.48 -4.36 -17.19
C THR A 444 5.62 -4.36 -18.45
N PHE A 445 5.63 -5.43 -19.24
CA PHE A 445 4.80 -5.56 -20.45
C PHE A 445 3.29 -5.37 -20.17
N ALA A 446 2.80 -5.86 -19.03
CA ALA A 446 1.41 -5.69 -18.59
C ALA A 446 0.92 -4.24 -18.60
N CYS A 447 1.79 -3.25 -18.39
CA CYS A 447 1.39 -1.84 -18.33
C CYS A 447 0.83 -1.30 -19.65
N MET A 448 1.11 -1.95 -20.78
CA MET A 448 0.49 -1.60 -22.07
C MET A 448 -0.90 -2.23 -22.24
N ALA A 449 -1.19 -3.31 -21.52
CA ALA A 449 -2.45 -4.05 -21.59
C ALA A 449 -3.46 -3.70 -20.49
N MET A 450 -3.12 -2.78 -19.58
CA MET A 450 -4.03 -2.35 -18.54
C MET A 450 -5.30 -1.76 -19.15
N SER A 451 -6.46 -2.19 -18.65
CA SER A 451 -7.74 -1.62 -19.05
C SER A 451 -7.95 -0.23 -18.44
N SER A 452 -8.86 0.56 -19.01
CA SER A 452 -9.26 1.85 -18.40
C SER A 452 -10.22 1.69 -17.21
N ALA A 453 -10.67 0.48 -16.89
CA ALA A 453 -11.71 0.21 -15.89
C ALA A 453 -11.15 -0.45 -14.62
N VAL A 454 -10.09 -1.25 -14.74
CA VAL A 454 -9.44 -1.95 -13.63
C VAL A 454 -7.92 -1.95 -13.82
N ASP A 455 -7.18 -1.92 -12.70
CA ASP A 455 -5.71 -2.08 -12.68
C ASP A 455 -5.34 -3.57 -12.86
N GLY A 456 -5.62 -4.08 -14.06
CA GLY A 456 -5.28 -5.43 -14.50
C GLY A 456 -5.16 -5.49 -16.03
N PRO A 457 -4.25 -6.32 -16.57
CA PRO A 457 -4.15 -6.50 -18.01
C PRO A 457 -5.44 -7.14 -18.54
N ALA A 458 -5.90 -6.68 -19.70
CA ALA A 458 -7.04 -7.30 -20.37
C ALA A 458 -6.73 -8.76 -20.71
N ASP A 459 -7.76 -9.61 -20.60
CA ASP A 459 -7.67 -11.03 -20.93
C ASP A 459 -7.19 -11.24 -22.37
N GLU A 460 -6.51 -12.36 -22.60
CA GLU A 460 -6.05 -12.79 -23.94
C GLU A 460 -5.02 -11.89 -24.65
N THR A 461 -4.54 -10.82 -24.00
CA THR A 461 -3.51 -9.93 -24.57
C THR A 461 -2.11 -10.54 -24.64
N ASN A 462 -1.84 -11.62 -23.90
CA ASN A 462 -0.51 -12.21 -23.67
C ASN A 462 0.53 -11.25 -23.04
N LEU A 463 0.16 -10.01 -22.74
CA LEU A 463 0.99 -9.02 -22.07
C LEU A 463 0.79 -9.14 -20.56
N THR A 464 1.66 -9.92 -19.92
CA THR A 464 1.53 -10.29 -18.51
C THR A 464 2.54 -9.53 -17.63
N GLY A 465 2.52 -9.79 -16.32
CA GLY A 465 3.53 -9.28 -15.38
C GLY A 465 4.94 -9.82 -15.62
N THR A 466 5.14 -10.70 -16.61
CA THR A 466 6.45 -11.24 -16.99
C THR A 466 7.01 -10.47 -18.18
N GLY A 467 8.25 -9.98 -18.04
CA GLY A 467 8.95 -9.23 -19.08
C GLY A 467 8.95 -7.72 -18.81
N GLU A 468 9.97 -7.04 -19.33
CA GLU A 468 10.24 -5.63 -19.06
C GLU A 468 10.61 -4.91 -20.36
N ILE A 469 10.06 -3.72 -20.56
CA ILE A 469 10.53 -2.69 -21.48
C ILE A 469 11.24 -1.55 -20.72
N ARG A 470 11.98 -0.73 -21.46
CA ARG A 470 12.53 0.55 -21.03
C ARG A 470 11.69 1.69 -21.61
N LEU A 471 11.18 2.54 -20.74
CA LEU A 471 10.67 3.87 -21.08
C LEU A 471 11.84 4.81 -21.33
N MET A 472 12.12 5.07 -22.61
CA MET A 472 13.20 5.95 -23.06
C MET A 472 12.67 7.37 -23.21
N PRO A 473 13.13 8.36 -22.40
CA PRO A 473 12.65 9.73 -22.51
C PRO A 473 13.01 10.36 -23.87
N ASP A 474 12.01 10.90 -24.56
CA ASP A 474 12.19 11.72 -25.75
C ASP A 474 12.45 13.16 -25.32
N LEU A 475 13.72 13.54 -25.22
CA LEU A 475 14.13 14.84 -24.69
C LEU A 475 13.61 16.03 -25.52
N SER A 476 13.15 15.82 -26.76
CA SER A 476 12.50 16.87 -27.56
C SER A 476 11.15 17.31 -26.97
N THR A 477 10.53 16.43 -26.18
CA THR A 477 9.25 16.65 -25.51
C THR A 477 9.39 17.14 -24.06
N TRP A 478 10.62 17.38 -23.61
CA TRP A 478 10.86 17.87 -22.25
C TRP A 478 10.22 19.26 -22.06
N ARG A 479 9.39 19.40 -21.04
CA ARG A 479 8.79 20.66 -20.60
C ARG A 479 8.89 20.86 -19.09
N GLU A 480 8.97 22.12 -18.65
CA GLU A 480 8.71 22.49 -17.26
C GLU A 480 7.19 22.46 -17.00
N ILE A 481 6.75 22.04 -15.81
CA ILE A 481 5.33 21.93 -15.49
C ILE A 481 4.79 23.26 -14.93
N PRO A 482 3.89 23.98 -15.64
CA PRO A 482 3.47 25.32 -15.25
C PRO A 482 2.66 25.35 -13.94
N TRP A 483 1.85 24.32 -13.71
CA TRP A 483 1.03 24.16 -12.50
C TRP A 483 1.78 23.51 -11.32
N LYS A 484 3.03 23.06 -11.53
CA LYS A 484 3.85 22.39 -10.50
C LYS A 484 5.33 22.72 -10.69
N LYS A 485 5.72 23.92 -10.30
CA LYS A 485 7.05 24.54 -10.54
C LYS A 485 8.28 23.77 -10.03
N GLN A 486 8.09 22.74 -9.21
CA GLN A 486 9.18 21.89 -8.69
C GLN A 486 9.36 20.60 -9.51
N GLU A 487 8.62 20.45 -10.61
CA GLU A 487 8.59 19.26 -11.43
C GLU A 487 8.67 19.62 -12.91
N GLU A 488 9.26 18.72 -13.69
CA GLU A 488 9.28 18.74 -15.14
C GLU A 488 8.60 17.48 -15.68
N MET A 489 8.28 17.47 -16.96
CA MET A 489 7.73 16.31 -17.65
C MET A 489 8.40 16.06 -18.99
N VAL A 490 8.42 14.80 -19.40
CA VAL A 490 8.94 14.34 -20.69
C VAL A 490 8.14 13.11 -21.12
N LEU A 491 7.80 13.02 -22.40
CA LEU A 491 7.17 11.83 -22.98
C LEU A 491 8.23 10.77 -23.26
N ALA A 492 7.86 9.51 -23.19
CA ALA A 492 8.78 8.40 -23.39
C ALA A 492 8.32 7.42 -24.47
N ASP A 493 9.31 6.87 -25.16
CA ASP A 493 9.17 5.74 -26.06
C ASP A 493 9.34 4.43 -25.30
N MET A 494 8.71 3.37 -25.79
CA MET A 494 8.79 2.04 -25.20
C MET A 494 9.78 1.19 -26.00
N HIS A 495 10.80 0.68 -25.33
CA HIS A 495 11.88 -0.09 -25.93
C HIS A 495 12.05 -1.45 -25.25
N LEU A 496 12.36 -2.53 -25.95
CA LEU A 496 12.74 -3.80 -25.31
C LEU A 496 14.03 -3.65 -24.50
N LYS A 497 14.96 -2.86 -25.03
CA LYS A 497 16.22 -2.43 -24.39
C LYS A 497 16.63 -1.09 -25.00
N PRO A 498 17.50 -0.28 -24.35
CA PRO A 498 17.83 1.04 -24.86
C PRO A 498 18.29 1.00 -26.33
N GLY A 499 17.60 1.77 -27.19
CA GLY A 499 17.84 1.80 -28.64
C GLY A 499 17.07 0.76 -29.47
N ASP A 500 16.34 -0.17 -28.85
CA ASP A 500 15.56 -1.21 -29.52
C ASP A 500 14.06 -1.01 -29.26
N ALA A 501 13.37 -0.35 -30.19
CA ALA A 501 11.97 0.04 -30.00
C ALA A 501 11.05 -1.19 -29.94
N TRP A 502 10.10 -1.18 -29.00
CA TRP A 502 9.14 -2.25 -28.85
C TRP A 502 8.00 -2.11 -29.86
N GLU A 503 7.49 -3.23 -30.38
CA GLU A 503 6.44 -3.25 -31.41
C GLU A 503 5.14 -2.58 -30.93
N TYR A 504 4.84 -2.66 -29.63
CA TYR A 504 3.67 -2.04 -29.00
C TYR A 504 3.87 -0.56 -28.63
N CYS A 505 5.00 0.07 -28.98
CA CYS A 505 5.18 1.50 -28.74
C CYS A 505 4.32 2.33 -29.71
N PRO A 506 3.31 3.08 -29.24
CA PRO A 506 2.43 3.86 -30.12
C PRO A 506 3.16 5.01 -30.81
N ARG A 507 4.10 5.66 -30.11
CA ARG A 507 4.92 6.75 -30.67
C ARG A 507 5.78 6.23 -31.83
N GLU A 508 6.42 5.07 -31.66
CA GLU A 508 7.23 4.48 -32.72
C GLU A 508 6.38 3.99 -33.89
N ALA A 509 5.19 3.43 -33.63
CA ALA A 509 4.26 3.07 -34.70
C ALA A 509 3.92 4.28 -35.58
N LEU A 510 3.61 5.43 -34.97
CA LEU A 510 3.35 6.68 -35.71
C LEU A 510 4.57 7.17 -36.49
N ARG A 511 5.78 7.08 -35.91
CA ARG A 511 7.03 7.47 -36.60
C ARG A 511 7.30 6.59 -37.82
N ARG A 512 7.13 5.26 -37.71
CA ARG A 512 7.29 4.33 -38.83
C ARG A 512 6.36 4.67 -39.99
N VAL A 513 5.08 4.89 -39.71
CA VAL A 513 4.09 5.25 -40.75
C VAL A 513 4.39 6.63 -41.34
N SER A 514 4.75 7.61 -40.50
CA SER A 514 5.12 8.96 -40.98
C SER A 514 6.36 8.94 -41.86
N LYS A 515 7.32 8.06 -41.55
CA LYS A 515 8.52 7.84 -42.37
C LYS A 515 8.18 7.23 -43.72
N VAL A 516 7.33 6.20 -43.76
CA VAL A 516 6.84 5.61 -45.02
C VAL A 516 6.16 6.68 -45.89
N LEU A 517 5.25 7.46 -45.29
CA LEU A 517 4.55 8.54 -45.97
C LEU A 517 5.51 9.57 -46.57
N LYS A 518 6.59 9.89 -45.85
CA LYS A 518 7.60 10.84 -46.31
C LYS A 518 8.54 10.25 -47.37
N ASP A 519 9.06 9.05 -47.16
CA ASP A 519 10.09 8.46 -48.02
C ASP A 519 9.50 7.95 -49.35
N GLU A 520 8.31 7.36 -49.32
CA GLU A 520 7.69 6.74 -50.51
C GLU A 520 6.80 7.72 -51.28
N PHE A 521 6.16 8.67 -50.58
CA PHE A 521 5.18 9.57 -51.20
C PHE A 521 5.58 11.06 -51.13
N ASN A 522 6.67 11.40 -50.44
CA ASN A 522 7.05 12.79 -50.15
C ASN A 522 5.93 13.60 -49.47
N LEU A 523 5.11 12.95 -48.64
CA LEU A 523 4.01 13.57 -47.93
C LEU A 523 4.31 13.70 -46.44
N VAL A 524 3.78 14.74 -45.83
CA VAL A 524 3.80 14.98 -44.37
C VAL A 524 2.37 15.13 -43.90
N MET A 525 1.99 14.39 -42.86
CA MET A 525 0.69 14.52 -42.24
C MET A 525 0.75 15.55 -41.11
N ASN A 526 -0.11 16.56 -41.19
CA ASN A 526 -0.40 17.48 -40.10
C ASN A 526 -1.73 17.09 -39.43
N ALA A 527 -1.81 17.28 -38.12
CA ALA A 527 -3.01 17.04 -37.34
C ALA A 527 -3.33 18.21 -36.41
N GLY A 528 -4.62 18.46 -36.18
CA GLY A 528 -5.17 19.35 -35.15
C GLY A 528 -6.22 18.59 -34.33
N PHE A 529 -6.41 18.99 -33.08
CA PHE A 529 -7.32 18.31 -32.15
C PHE A 529 -8.30 19.30 -31.53
N GLU A 530 -9.58 18.92 -31.49
CA GLU A 530 -10.60 19.56 -30.66
C GLU A 530 -10.88 18.60 -29.49
N ASN A 531 -10.69 19.11 -28.28
CA ASN A 531 -10.82 18.36 -27.04
C ASN A 531 -12.08 18.78 -26.32
N GLU A 532 -13.08 17.92 -26.32
CA GLU A 532 -14.22 18.10 -25.44
C GLU A 532 -13.94 17.43 -24.07
N PHE A 533 -14.43 18.04 -23.00
CA PHE A 533 -14.35 17.51 -21.64
C PHE A 533 -15.44 18.08 -20.75
N TYR A 534 -15.78 17.35 -19.68
CA TYR A 534 -16.68 17.81 -18.65
C TYR A 534 -15.90 18.32 -17.44
N LEU A 535 -16.40 19.40 -16.85
CA LEU A 535 -16.00 19.87 -15.52
C LEU A 535 -17.09 19.53 -14.52
N LEU A 536 -16.70 18.81 -13.47
CA LEU A 536 -17.59 18.35 -12.42
C LEU A 536 -17.16 18.94 -11.07
N LYS A 537 -18.13 19.30 -10.24
CA LYS A 537 -17.93 19.69 -8.84
C LYS A 537 -18.45 18.62 -7.92
N LYS A 538 -17.84 18.55 -6.75
CA LYS A 538 -18.26 17.66 -5.67
C LYS A 538 -19.47 18.25 -4.94
N LEU A 539 -20.50 17.45 -4.76
CA LEU A 539 -21.69 17.81 -4.01
C LEU A 539 -22.00 16.69 -3.01
N GLU A 540 -22.26 17.06 -1.76
CA GLU A 540 -22.70 16.11 -0.74
C GLU A 540 -24.23 16.14 -0.66
N ARG A 541 -24.86 14.98 -0.88
CA ARG A 541 -26.31 14.78 -0.76
C ARG A 541 -26.57 13.56 0.09
N GLU A 542 -27.36 13.71 1.16
CA GLU A 542 -27.77 12.60 2.03
C GLU A 542 -26.57 11.80 2.59
N GLY A 543 -25.43 12.45 2.86
CA GLY A 543 -24.20 11.82 3.35
C GLY A 543 -23.43 11.02 2.29
N LYS A 544 -23.80 11.14 1.01
CA LYS A 544 -23.07 10.59 -0.13
C LYS A 544 -22.45 11.71 -0.96
N GLU A 545 -21.21 11.49 -1.37
CA GLU A 545 -20.50 12.41 -2.26
C GLU A 545 -20.81 12.06 -3.72
N GLU A 546 -21.30 13.02 -4.47
CA GLU A 546 -21.62 12.90 -5.89
C GLU A 546 -20.81 13.94 -6.69
N TRP A 547 -20.28 13.53 -7.83
CA TRP A 547 -19.78 14.47 -8.83
C TRP A 547 -20.95 14.91 -9.67
N VAL A 548 -21.14 16.21 -9.87
CA VAL A 548 -22.20 16.78 -10.71
C VAL A 548 -21.62 17.85 -11.64
N PRO A 549 -22.22 18.12 -12.82
CA PRO A 549 -21.80 19.19 -13.71
C PRO A 549 -21.69 20.54 -12.99
N ILE A 550 -20.68 21.33 -13.34
CA ILE A 550 -20.50 22.65 -12.72
C ILE A 550 -21.63 23.61 -13.06
N ASP A 551 -22.24 23.46 -14.24
CA ASP A 551 -23.35 24.24 -14.77
C ASP A 551 -24.19 23.42 -15.79
N SER A 552 -25.22 24.04 -16.35
CA SER A 552 -26.11 23.50 -17.38
C SER A 552 -26.41 24.54 -18.48
N LYS A 553 -25.41 25.33 -18.85
CA LYS A 553 -25.56 26.46 -19.79
C LYS A 553 -25.64 25.97 -21.23
N PRO A 554 -26.36 26.69 -22.13
CA PRO A 554 -26.48 26.28 -23.53
C PRO A 554 -25.17 26.36 -24.31
N TYR A 555 -25.13 25.61 -25.41
CA TYR A 555 -24.08 25.63 -26.44
C TYR A 555 -23.65 27.04 -26.84
N CYS A 556 -22.35 27.28 -26.91
CA CYS A 556 -21.70 28.55 -27.26
C CYS A 556 -22.22 29.78 -26.48
N SER A 557 -22.84 29.60 -25.32
CA SER A 557 -23.36 30.74 -24.56
C SER A 557 -22.23 31.53 -23.89
N SER A 558 -22.25 32.86 -24.04
CA SER A 558 -21.31 33.76 -23.34
C SER A 558 -21.32 33.53 -21.83
N SER A 559 -22.50 33.29 -21.24
CA SER A 559 -22.64 33.01 -19.81
C SER A 559 -22.06 31.67 -19.37
N GLY A 560 -21.99 30.68 -20.28
CA GLY A 560 -21.31 29.41 -20.02
C GLY A 560 -19.80 29.60 -19.98
N PHE A 561 -19.26 30.35 -20.94
CA PHE A 561 -17.85 30.72 -20.93
C PHE A 561 -17.48 31.58 -19.69
N ASP A 562 -18.29 32.56 -19.32
CA ASP A 562 -18.04 33.42 -18.17
C ASP A 562 -17.92 32.62 -16.85
N ALA A 563 -18.68 31.53 -16.71
CA ALA A 563 -18.70 30.68 -15.53
C ALA A 563 -17.34 30.03 -15.21
N ILE A 564 -16.48 29.86 -16.21
CA ILE A 564 -15.18 29.19 -16.11
C ILE A 564 -14.02 30.02 -16.67
N SER A 565 -14.28 31.26 -17.07
CA SER A 565 -13.31 32.14 -17.74
C SER A 565 -11.96 32.23 -17.02
N THR A 566 -11.96 32.35 -15.69
CA THR A 566 -10.73 32.35 -14.87
C THR A 566 -9.95 31.04 -14.95
N LEU A 567 -10.64 29.91 -14.91
CA LEU A 567 -10.04 28.58 -15.03
C LEU A 567 -9.40 28.41 -16.41
N PHE A 568 -10.10 28.84 -17.46
CA PHE A 568 -9.62 28.76 -18.84
C PHE A 568 -8.45 29.69 -19.11
N GLN A 569 -8.43 30.90 -18.55
CA GLN A 569 -7.26 31.77 -18.63
C GLN A 569 -6.02 31.10 -18.04
N GLU A 570 -6.16 30.38 -16.92
CA GLU A 570 -5.05 29.64 -16.31
C GLU A 570 -4.62 28.44 -17.18
N ILE A 571 -5.56 27.69 -17.74
CA ILE A 571 -5.27 26.57 -18.66
C ILE A 571 -4.54 27.09 -19.90
N VAL A 572 -5.06 28.11 -20.57
CA VAL A 572 -4.44 28.69 -21.78
C VAL A 572 -3.05 29.25 -21.46
N ALA A 573 -2.87 29.93 -20.33
CA ALA A 573 -1.55 30.41 -19.92
C ALA A 573 -0.55 29.25 -19.73
N ALA A 574 -0.99 28.14 -19.13
CA ALA A 574 -0.16 26.95 -18.99
C ALA A 574 0.16 26.32 -20.36
N LEU A 575 -0.82 26.16 -21.25
CA LEU A 575 -0.61 25.58 -22.58
C LEU A 575 0.32 26.43 -23.45
N ASN A 576 0.18 27.75 -23.41
CA ASN A 576 1.09 28.66 -24.08
C ASN A 576 2.53 28.48 -23.58
N SER A 577 2.75 28.31 -22.28
CA SER A 577 4.09 28.05 -21.74
C SER A 577 4.67 26.68 -22.11
N LEU A 578 3.81 25.74 -22.52
CA LEU A 578 4.18 24.43 -23.07
C LEU A 578 4.39 24.45 -24.60
N ASN A 579 4.21 25.61 -25.25
CA ASN A 579 4.17 25.81 -26.70
C ASN A 579 3.02 25.08 -27.40
N VAL A 580 1.86 25.00 -26.73
CA VAL A 580 0.62 24.48 -27.31
C VAL A 580 -0.31 25.66 -27.60
N ALA A 581 -0.55 25.92 -28.89
CA ALA A 581 -1.46 26.97 -29.32
C ALA A 581 -2.92 26.53 -29.13
N VAL A 582 -3.72 27.38 -28.49
CA VAL A 582 -5.17 27.23 -28.39
C VAL A 582 -5.82 28.20 -29.36
N GLU A 583 -6.61 27.68 -30.30
CA GLU A 583 -7.26 28.46 -31.36
C GLU A 583 -8.66 28.91 -30.95
N GLN A 584 -9.40 28.04 -30.27
CA GLN A 584 -10.79 28.28 -29.91
C GLN A 584 -11.16 27.55 -28.62
N MET A 585 -12.10 28.14 -27.87
CA MET A 585 -12.75 27.52 -26.73
C MET A 585 -14.21 27.98 -26.67
N HIS A 586 -15.11 27.09 -26.25
CA HIS A 586 -16.51 27.43 -25.99
C HIS A 586 -17.14 26.46 -25.00
N ALA A 587 -18.30 26.87 -24.45
CA ALA A 587 -19.20 25.94 -23.78
C ALA A 587 -19.81 25.01 -24.84
N GLU A 588 -19.62 23.71 -24.68
CA GLU A 588 -20.24 22.68 -25.50
C GLU A 588 -21.66 22.42 -24.97
N ALA A 589 -22.49 21.61 -25.63
CA ALA A 589 -23.90 21.57 -25.21
C ALA A 589 -24.29 20.52 -24.17
N GLY A 590 -23.41 19.61 -23.78
CA GLY A 590 -23.61 18.79 -22.58
C GLY A 590 -23.47 19.64 -21.32
N ASN A 591 -24.06 19.19 -20.22
CA ASN A 591 -24.00 19.93 -18.97
C ASN A 591 -22.57 19.97 -18.43
N GLY A 592 -22.05 21.19 -18.19
CA GLY A 592 -20.67 21.40 -17.75
C GLY A 592 -19.63 20.92 -18.76
N GLN A 593 -19.99 20.77 -20.04
CA GLN A 593 -19.13 20.36 -21.12
C GLN A 593 -18.50 21.57 -21.81
N TYR A 594 -17.24 21.43 -22.18
CA TYR A 594 -16.48 22.47 -22.85
C TYR A 594 -15.58 21.88 -23.91
N GLU A 595 -15.31 22.66 -24.95
CA GLU A 595 -14.39 22.29 -26.01
C GLU A 595 -13.19 23.23 -26.06
N MET A 596 -12.03 22.67 -26.42
CA MET A 596 -10.80 23.39 -26.69
C MET A 596 -10.15 22.90 -27.98
N ALA A 597 -10.09 23.77 -28.99
CA ALA A 597 -9.42 23.51 -30.26
C ALA A 597 -7.94 23.93 -30.19
N LEU A 598 -7.05 23.04 -30.64
CA LEU A 598 -5.60 23.25 -30.67
C LEU A 598 -5.13 23.56 -32.09
N GLY A 599 -4.07 24.39 -32.20
CA GLY A 599 -3.42 24.67 -33.48
C GLY A 599 -2.83 23.41 -34.12
N TYR A 600 -2.90 23.30 -35.44
CA TYR A 600 -2.37 22.14 -36.16
C TYR A 600 -0.84 22.16 -36.23
N THR A 601 -0.23 20.97 -36.28
CA THR A 601 1.20 20.79 -36.49
C THR A 601 1.46 19.39 -37.06
N ALA A 602 2.71 18.99 -37.29
CA ALA A 602 3.03 17.63 -37.73
C ALA A 602 2.43 16.61 -36.75
N CYS A 603 1.87 15.52 -37.27
CA CYS A 603 1.01 14.61 -36.50
C CYS A 603 1.65 14.06 -35.21
N THR A 604 2.97 13.87 -35.19
CA THR A 604 3.71 13.47 -33.98
C THR A 604 3.65 14.52 -32.88
N TYR A 605 3.87 15.80 -33.22
CA TYR A 605 3.79 16.90 -32.26
C TYR A 605 2.35 17.19 -31.86
N ALA A 606 1.39 17.02 -32.76
CA ALA A 606 -0.02 17.20 -32.46
C ALA A 606 -0.49 16.17 -31.42
N ALA A 607 -0.05 14.91 -31.54
CA ALA A 607 -0.33 13.87 -30.54
C ALA A 607 0.32 14.19 -29.18
N ASP A 608 1.54 14.75 -29.15
CA ASP A 608 2.20 15.20 -27.92
C ASP A 608 1.44 16.37 -27.26
N ASN A 609 1.01 17.33 -28.08
CA ASN A 609 0.21 18.48 -27.63
C ASN A 609 -1.13 18.04 -27.03
N LEU A 610 -1.76 17.00 -27.59
CA LEU A 610 -2.98 16.41 -27.03
C LEU A 610 -2.74 15.89 -25.60
N ILE A 611 -1.64 15.17 -25.38
CA ILE A 611 -1.28 14.64 -24.06
C ILE A 611 -1.09 15.78 -23.05
N PHE A 612 -0.25 16.76 -23.41
CA PHE A 612 0.00 17.93 -22.56
C PHE A 612 -1.25 18.74 -22.25
N THR A 613 -2.17 18.84 -23.21
CA THR A 613 -3.44 19.55 -23.05
C THR A 613 -4.29 18.92 -21.96
N ARG A 614 -4.49 17.60 -22.02
CA ARG A 614 -5.31 16.90 -21.02
C ARG A 614 -4.65 16.90 -19.64
N GLU A 615 -3.32 16.81 -19.55
CA GLU A 615 -2.60 16.95 -18.28
C GLU A 615 -2.82 18.34 -17.65
N ALA A 616 -2.74 19.41 -18.46
CA ALA A 616 -2.96 20.78 -18.00
C ALA A 616 -4.39 20.99 -17.51
N VAL A 617 -5.38 20.56 -18.30
CA VAL A 617 -6.80 20.68 -17.97
C VAL A 617 -7.11 19.94 -16.66
N ARG A 618 -6.67 18.68 -16.52
CA ARG A 618 -6.90 17.89 -15.30
C ARG A 618 -6.24 18.52 -14.08
N ALA A 619 -4.98 18.93 -14.19
CA ALA A 619 -4.23 19.46 -13.06
C ALA A 619 -4.78 20.81 -12.58
N ILE A 620 -5.15 21.69 -13.51
CA ILE A 620 -5.68 23.01 -13.18
C ILE A 620 -7.12 22.88 -12.68
N ALA A 621 -7.97 22.05 -13.29
CA ALA A 621 -9.29 21.76 -12.72
C ALA A 621 -9.20 21.24 -11.28
N ASN A 622 -8.29 20.29 -11.02
CA ASN A 622 -8.07 19.75 -9.67
C ASN A 622 -7.61 20.82 -8.66
N LYS A 623 -6.73 21.73 -9.08
CA LYS A 623 -6.31 22.89 -8.27
C LYS A 623 -7.50 23.76 -7.83
N HIS A 624 -8.56 23.81 -8.62
CA HIS A 624 -9.80 24.53 -8.32
C HIS A 624 -10.88 23.65 -7.66
N GLY A 625 -10.54 22.44 -7.20
CA GLY A 625 -11.47 21.51 -6.55
C GLY A 625 -12.48 20.86 -7.50
N LEU A 626 -12.21 20.92 -8.81
CA LEU A 626 -13.04 20.33 -9.87
C LEU A 626 -12.42 19.03 -10.39
N LEU A 627 -13.26 18.16 -10.94
CA LEU A 627 -12.86 16.98 -11.70
C LEU A 627 -13.06 17.26 -13.19
N ALA A 628 -11.98 17.27 -13.97
CA ALA A 628 -12.05 17.25 -15.42
C ALA A 628 -12.03 15.82 -15.94
N THR A 629 -12.99 15.46 -16.79
CA THR A 629 -13.09 14.13 -17.39
C THR A 629 -13.33 14.20 -18.90
N PHE A 630 -12.69 13.29 -19.62
CA PHE A 630 -12.72 13.18 -21.09
C PHE A 630 -13.45 11.89 -21.53
N VAL A 631 -14.29 11.34 -20.66
CA VAL A 631 -15.08 10.14 -20.97
C VAL A 631 -16.12 10.45 -22.05
N PRO A 632 -16.43 9.50 -22.96
CA PRO A 632 -17.38 9.75 -24.04
C PRO A 632 -18.77 10.18 -23.55
N LYS A 633 -19.25 9.62 -22.44
CA LYS A 633 -20.43 10.11 -21.72
C LYS A 633 -20.15 10.11 -20.23
N TYR A 634 -20.38 11.26 -19.60
CA TYR A 634 -20.43 11.34 -18.13
C TYR A 634 -21.81 10.92 -17.61
N ALA A 635 -22.89 11.44 -18.21
CA ALA A 635 -24.26 11.04 -17.95
C ALA A 635 -24.88 10.39 -19.20
N LEU A 636 -25.54 9.24 -19.03
CA LEU A 636 -26.07 8.46 -20.16
C LEU A 636 -27.22 9.16 -20.89
N ASP A 637 -27.94 10.05 -20.21
CA ASP A 637 -29.06 10.83 -20.72
C ASP A 637 -28.67 12.21 -21.27
N ASP A 638 -27.37 12.54 -21.27
CA ASP A 638 -26.84 13.80 -21.79
C ASP A 638 -26.14 13.60 -23.16
N ILE A 639 -25.71 14.70 -23.78
CA ILE A 639 -24.83 14.68 -24.95
C ILE A 639 -23.45 14.16 -24.54
N GLY A 640 -22.76 13.49 -25.47
CA GLY A 640 -21.43 12.92 -25.25
C GLY A 640 -20.28 13.83 -25.68
N SER A 641 -19.08 13.54 -25.16
CA SER A 641 -17.82 14.21 -25.44
C SER A 641 -17.05 13.56 -26.59
N GLY A 642 -16.65 14.36 -27.57
CA GLY A 642 -15.79 14.02 -28.69
C GLY A 642 -14.30 14.25 -28.45
N SER A 643 -13.49 13.68 -29.34
CA SER A 643 -12.07 14.00 -29.49
C SER A 643 -11.80 14.10 -30.99
N HIS A 644 -12.05 15.26 -31.57
CA HIS A 644 -11.99 15.43 -33.03
C HIS A 644 -10.54 15.48 -33.49
N VAL A 645 -10.27 14.85 -34.63
CA VAL A 645 -8.93 14.80 -35.24
C VAL A 645 -9.04 15.32 -36.66
N HIS A 646 -8.41 16.47 -36.90
CA HIS A 646 -8.38 17.14 -38.20
C HIS A 646 -7.08 16.78 -38.88
N LEU A 647 -7.13 16.02 -39.96
CA LEU A 647 -5.94 15.54 -40.67
C LEU A 647 -5.77 16.30 -41.99
N SER A 648 -4.52 16.66 -42.30
CA SER A 648 -4.15 17.22 -43.60
C SER A 648 -2.84 16.63 -44.12
N LEU A 649 -2.73 16.40 -45.43
CA LEU A 649 -1.51 15.94 -46.09
C LEU A 649 -0.85 17.12 -46.79
N TRP A 650 0.47 17.21 -46.65
CA TRP A 650 1.27 18.32 -47.15
C TRP A 650 2.46 17.82 -47.97
N GLN A 651 2.72 18.50 -49.08
CA GLN A 651 3.89 18.28 -49.91
C GLN A 651 4.60 19.62 -50.10
N ASN A 652 5.92 19.66 -49.86
CA ASN A 652 6.74 20.86 -50.04
C ASN A 652 6.19 22.12 -49.34
N GLY A 653 5.57 21.95 -48.17
CA GLY A 653 5.02 23.06 -47.39
C GLY A 653 3.66 23.59 -47.87
N GLN A 654 2.97 22.86 -48.76
CA GLN A 654 1.60 23.18 -49.18
C GLN A 654 0.65 22.02 -48.87
N ASN A 655 -0.58 22.34 -48.46
CA ASN A 655 -1.65 21.37 -48.28
C ASN A 655 -2.05 20.81 -49.66
N VAL A 656 -2.10 19.48 -49.78
CA VAL A 656 -2.43 18.79 -51.02
C VAL A 656 -3.78 18.07 -50.98
N PHE A 657 -4.62 18.28 -49.95
CA PHE A 657 -5.99 17.74 -49.95
C PHE A 657 -6.92 18.46 -50.92
N GLN A 658 -6.74 19.78 -51.08
CA GLN A 658 -7.57 20.58 -51.96
C GLN A 658 -7.17 20.37 -53.42
N ALA A 659 -8.15 20.18 -54.31
CA ALA A 659 -7.91 20.15 -55.74
C ALA A 659 -7.36 21.50 -56.22
N SER A 660 -6.35 21.47 -57.09
CA SER A 660 -5.84 22.68 -57.75
C SER A 660 -6.69 23.10 -58.96
N ASP A 661 -7.60 22.24 -59.42
CA ASP A 661 -8.47 22.42 -60.57
C ASP A 661 -9.96 22.48 -60.18
N ALA A 662 -10.72 23.35 -60.83
CA ALA A 662 -12.16 23.49 -60.61
C ALA A 662 -12.99 22.29 -61.14
N SER A 663 -12.35 21.32 -61.78
CA SER A 663 -12.96 20.10 -62.35
C SER A 663 -13.12 18.94 -61.38
N SER A 664 -12.53 18.99 -60.17
CA SER A 664 -12.75 17.96 -59.16
C SER A 664 -14.20 17.96 -58.67
N GLN A 665 -14.90 16.83 -58.84
CA GLN A 665 -16.32 16.66 -58.49
C GLN A 665 -16.63 17.01 -57.03
N HIS A 666 -15.65 16.82 -56.12
CA HIS A 666 -15.81 17.03 -54.68
C HIS A 666 -14.85 18.09 -54.12
N GLY A 667 -14.14 18.84 -54.97
CA GLY A 667 -13.14 19.83 -54.54
C GLY A 667 -11.88 19.22 -53.88
N MET A 668 -11.71 17.91 -53.99
CA MET A 668 -10.62 17.14 -53.39
C MET A 668 -9.60 16.72 -54.45
N SER A 669 -8.32 16.79 -54.13
CA SER A 669 -7.26 16.31 -55.01
C SER A 669 -7.29 14.78 -55.12
N LYS A 670 -6.59 14.23 -56.11
CA LYS A 670 -6.44 12.78 -56.24
C LYS A 670 -5.83 12.13 -54.99
N VAL A 671 -4.82 12.78 -54.38
CA VAL A 671 -4.19 12.33 -53.14
C VAL A 671 -5.20 12.34 -51.99
N GLY A 672 -6.04 13.38 -51.91
CA GLY A 672 -7.09 13.46 -50.91
C GLY A 672 -8.13 12.36 -51.06
N GLU A 673 -8.57 12.08 -52.28
CA GLU A 673 -9.53 11.00 -52.57
C GLU A 673 -8.97 9.63 -52.17
N GLU A 674 -7.70 9.36 -52.48
CA GLU A 674 -7.04 8.11 -52.12
C GLU A 674 -6.87 7.95 -50.60
N PHE A 675 -6.53 9.03 -49.90
CA PHE A 675 -6.49 9.04 -48.44
C PHE A 675 -7.86 8.72 -47.84
N MET A 676 -8.91 9.41 -48.29
CA MET A 676 -10.27 9.21 -47.79
C MET A 676 -10.80 7.82 -48.12
N ALA A 677 -10.49 7.28 -49.30
CA ALA A 677 -10.81 5.90 -49.65
C ALA A 677 -10.17 4.90 -48.68
N GLY A 678 -8.91 5.13 -48.30
CA GLY A 678 -8.22 4.32 -47.28
C GLY A 678 -8.88 4.41 -45.90
N VAL A 679 -9.24 5.61 -45.44
CA VAL A 679 -9.95 5.81 -44.17
C VAL A 679 -11.29 5.08 -44.17
N LEU A 680 -12.08 5.21 -45.23
CA LEU A 680 -13.37 4.53 -45.37
C LEU A 680 -13.20 3.00 -45.40
N TYR A 681 -12.21 2.50 -46.13
CA TYR A 681 -11.91 1.07 -46.21
C TYR A 681 -11.53 0.49 -44.83
N HIS A 682 -10.77 1.23 -44.03
CA HIS A 682 -10.31 0.81 -42.71
C HIS A 682 -11.21 1.24 -41.55
N LEU A 683 -12.35 1.89 -41.81
CA LEU A 683 -13.20 2.48 -40.78
C LEU A 683 -13.59 1.47 -39.66
N PRO A 684 -13.97 0.21 -39.95
CA PRO A 684 -14.25 -0.77 -38.89
C PRO A 684 -13.04 -1.05 -37.98
N SER A 685 -11.83 -1.09 -38.54
CA SER A 685 -10.60 -1.30 -37.77
C SER A 685 -10.19 -0.05 -36.98
N ILE A 686 -10.46 1.14 -37.51
CA ILE A 686 -10.20 2.42 -36.84
C ILE A 686 -11.07 2.54 -35.57
N LEU A 687 -12.32 2.07 -35.61
CA LEU A 687 -13.23 2.10 -34.46
C LEU A 687 -12.68 1.37 -33.23
N ALA A 688 -11.85 0.33 -33.41
CA ALA A 688 -11.20 -0.35 -32.28
C ALA A 688 -10.31 0.60 -31.46
N PHE A 689 -9.76 1.65 -32.09
CA PHE A 689 -8.91 2.64 -31.44
C PHE A 689 -9.66 3.93 -31.07
N THR A 690 -10.65 4.35 -31.88
CA THR A 690 -11.39 5.59 -31.67
C THR A 690 -12.64 5.44 -30.79
N ALA A 691 -13.11 4.20 -30.59
CA ALA A 691 -14.22 3.85 -29.70
C ALA A 691 -13.87 2.63 -28.81
N PRO A 692 -12.79 2.70 -27.99
CA PRO A 692 -12.24 1.52 -27.31
C PRO A 692 -13.04 1.08 -26.08
N LEU A 693 -14.03 1.87 -25.63
CA LEU A 693 -14.80 1.62 -24.40
C LEU A 693 -16.27 1.37 -24.70
N PRO A 694 -16.99 0.54 -23.92
CA PRO A 694 -18.46 0.43 -24.00
C PRO A 694 -19.17 1.79 -24.01
N ASN A 695 -18.73 2.70 -23.16
CA ASN A 695 -19.22 4.09 -23.08
C ASN A 695 -19.09 4.85 -24.43
N SER A 696 -18.10 4.51 -25.26
CA SER A 696 -17.95 5.10 -26.61
C SER A 696 -19.12 4.72 -27.53
N TYR A 697 -19.64 3.49 -27.39
CA TYR A 697 -20.79 3.03 -28.16
C TYR A 697 -22.11 3.60 -27.63
N ASP A 698 -22.19 3.90 -26.34
CA ASP A 698 -23.31 4.67 -25.76
C ASP A 698 -23.33 6.11 -26.29
N ARG A 699 -22.17 6.68 -26.64
CA ARG A 699 -22.07 7.96 -27.35
C ARG A 699 -22.52 7.83 -28.81
N ILE A 700 -22.18 6.75 -29.52
CA ILE A 700 -22.49 6.54 -30.95
C ILE A 700 -23.97 6.17 -31.12
N GLN A 701 -24.85 7.14 -30.94
CA GLN A 701 -26.31 7.00 -31.00
C GLN A 701 -26.92 8.17 -31.78
N PRO A 702 -28.10 8.00 -32.39
CA PRO A 702 -28.81 9.13 -33.01
C PRO A 702 -29.01 10.29 -32.02
N ASN A 703 -28.87 11.52 -32.50
CA ASN A 703 -29.10 12.77 -31.75
C ASN A 703 -28.10 13.08 -30.60
N THR A 704 -26.87 12.56 -30.65
CA THR A 704 -25.82 12.82 -29.64
C THR A 704 -24.58 13.52 -30.22
N TRP A 705 -24.70 14.20 -31.36
CA TRP A 705 -23.57 14.75 -32.15
C TRP A 705 -22.45 13.75 -32.40
N SER A 706 -22.84 12.53 -32.73
CA SER A 706 -21.93 11.45 -33.10
C SER A 706 -22.35 10.84 -34.44
N GLY A 707 -21.38 10.24 -35.15
CA GLY A 707 -21.66 9.46 -36.36
C GLY A 707 -22.35 8.15 -36.00
N ALA A 708 -23.68 8.13 -36.01
CA ALA A 708 -24.49 7.00 -35.54
C ALA A 708 -24.94 6.01 -36.64
N TYR A 709 -24.63 6.29 -37.90
CA TYR A 709 -25.06 5.51 -39.05
C TYR A 709 -23.84 5.11 -39.88
N GLN A 710 -23.78 3.82 -40.25
CA GLN A 710 -22.80 3.28 -41.20
C GLN A 710 -23.23 3.51 -42.64
#